data_AF-A0A6P2AC74-F1
#
_entry.id   AF-A0A6P2AC74-F1
#
_cell.length_a   1.000
_cell.length_b   1.000
_cell.length_c   1.000
_cell.angle_alpha   90.00
_cell.angle_beta   90.00
_cell.angle_gamma   90.00
#
_symmetry.space_group_name_H-M   'P 1'
#
loop_
_entity.id
_entity.type
_entity.pdbx_description
1 polymer ?
#
loop_
_entity_poly.entity_id
_entity_poly.type
_entity_poly.pdbx_seq_one_letter_code
_entity_poly.pdbx_strand_id
1 'polypeptide(L)'
;MVQLNYSSQESENLAYTGNETIPQQHLIQPHGVLMVLSEPELTIVQITANASRLFGLRLEDILGQTLDDLLDPFQTEGIKQGLAQDNLDFINPTKVWARKSGDEYVVFDAVFHRNSDGLLILELEPAFAQENIPFLSFYHLAKASIKQLLETVNLKQFCEVIVKEVRKVTEFDRVMLYKFAADGHGVVLAEEKVPELEPYLGLHYPESDIPPAARKLFASNWIRLIPDSHAEGVGLVKAADDQENNPLDLTHSILRSASGCHLEYLHNMGVGASLTISLIKDEKLWGLIACHHRTPKYVPYELRKACEFLGQVIFSEISAREETEDYNYRMKLTYIQTALIDYMSNDESFIEGLTKHQPNLLELTSAKGAAILFGNKWTVIGKVPSEEDLNLLVLWLRKNVDGEVFYTDSLARVYPDADKYKDLGSGLLAIPISSKNFVLWFRPEVIQTVNWGGNPNHAYEAKHKEGNLKLSPRKSFELWKETVRLKSLSWQQVEIKAALELRKAIINIILRQADELAQLAHDLERSNSELKKFAYVASHDLQEPLNQVANYVQLLEMRYNSQLDTDAKEFIGYAVEGVSLMQTLIDDVLAYSRVDTQAIEFELTDVQTPLEMALGNLRRRIKDNQAVITSEPLPTVMADKTQLMQLFQNLIANAIKFRSDAAPKIQISATRLEEEWLFSVEDNGIGIDPQFSERIFIIFQRLHTRDEYPGTGMGLAICKKIVECHRGQIWVESELDQGAKFYFTIPVGGRDRELRRGRKA
;
A
#
# COMPACT_ATOMS: atom_id res chain seq x y z
N MET A 1 -6.00 12.38 9.95
CA MET A 1 -6.02 13.81 9.53
C MET A 1 -7.40 14.41 9.85
N VAL A 2 -7.54 15.27 10.86
CA VAL A 2 -8.80 15.98 11.16
C VAL A 2 -8.75 17.27 10.34
N GLN A 3 -9.40 17.28 9.17
CA GLN A 3 -9.57 18.53 8.43
C GLN A 3 -10.70 19.29 9.12
N LEU A 4 -10.33 20.31 9.90
CA LEU A 4 -11.26 21.31 10.40
C LEU A 4 -11.86 22.02 9.18
N ASN A 5 -13.18 21.90 9.00
CA ASN A 5 -13.89 22.56 7.91
C ASN A 5 -14.06 24.04 8.26
N TYR A 6 -13.03 24.84 8.01
CA TYR A 6 -13.13 26.29 8.07
C TYR A 6 -13.92 26.79 6.87
N SER A 7 -14.88 27.68 7.11
CA SER A 7 -15.53 28.46 6.04
C SER A 7 -14.49 29.30 5.29
N SER A 8 -14.81 29.74 4.07
CA SER A 8 -13.91 30.61 3.28
C SER A 8 -13.51 31.89 4.05
N GLN A 9 -14.42 32.39 4.90
CA GLN A 9 -14.22 33.57 5.74
C GLN A 9 -13.34 33.28 6.98
N GLU A 10 -13.44 32.09 7.57
CA GLU A 10 -12.53 31.64 8.64
C GLU A 10 -11.13 31.34 8.11
N SER A 11 -11.02 30.87 6.88
CA SER A 11 -9.73 30.64 6.22
C SER A 11 -8.97 31.96 5.97
N GLU A 12 -9.68 33.01 5.56
CA GLU A 12 -9.14 34.38 5.44
C GLU A 12 -8.75 34.98 6.80
N ASN A 13 -9.54 34.74 7.85
CA ASN A 13 -9.22 35.20 9.21
C ASN A 13 -8.02 34.45 9.83
N LEU A 14 -7.86 33.15 9.55
CA LEU A 14 -6.67 32.36 9.90
C LEU A 14 -5.42 32.85 9.14
N ALA A 15 -5.53 33.19 7.86
CA ALA A 15 -4.44 33.84 7.13
C ALA A 15 -4.07 35.20 7.76
N TYR A 16 -5.06 35.92 8.32
CA TYR A 16 -4.85 37.13 9.12
C TYR A 16 -4.11 36.85 10.44
N THR A 17 -4.36 35.72 11.13
CA THR A 17 -3.56 35.31 12.33
C THR A 17 -2.08 35.06 12.02
N GLY A 18 -1.78 34.61 10.80
CA GLY A 18 -0.41 34.43 10.32
C GLY A 18 0.31 35.75 10.00
N ASN A 19 -0.45 36.82 9.75
CA ASN A 19 0.01 38.14 9.32
C ASN A 19 -0.16 39.25 10.38
N GLU A 20 -0.67 38.96 11.58
CA GLU A 20 -0.53 39.91 12.69
C GLU A 20 0.97 40.06 12.98
N THR A 21 1.57 41.10 12.41
CA THR A 21 2.73 41.78 12.98
C THR A 21 2.32 42.15 14.40
N ILE A 22 2.67 41.30 15.37
CA ILE A 22 2.30 41.39 16.78
C ILE A 22 2.33 42.87 17.21
N PRO A 23 1.18 43.57 17.30
CA PRO A 23 1.16 45.04 17.35
C PRO A 23 1.69 45.63 18.66
N GLN A 24 2.22 44.79 19.55
CA GLN A 24 2.77 45.12 20.87
C GLN A 24 4.29 44.85 20.97
N GLN A 25 5.00 44.83 19.84
CA GLN A 25 6.47 44.68 19.77
C GLN A 25 7.28 45.72 20.57
N HIS A 26 6.66 46.67 21.29
CA HIS A 26 7.35 47.71 22.06
C HIS A 26 7.02 47.74 23.55
N LEU A 27 6.17 46.83 24.03
CA LEU A 27 5.84 46.77 25.44
C LEU A 27 6.70 45.72 26.13
N ILE A 28 7.16 46.09 27.32
CA ILE A 28 7.98 45.28 28.22
C ILE A 28 7.15 44.97 29.47
N GLN A 29 7.38 43.81 30.09
CA GLN A 29 6.75 43.43 31.35
C GLN A 29 7.29 44.33 32.48
N PRO A 30 6.43 44.88 33.35
CA PRO A 30 6.81 45.97 34.25
C PRO A 30 7.69 45.58 35.44
N HIS A 31 7.97 44.28 35.61
CA HIS A 31 8.77 43.78 36.72
C HIS A 31 10.27 44.05 36.55
N GLY A 32 10.75 44.28 35.33
CA GLY A 32 12.13 44.62 35.03
C GLY A 32 12.29 45.92 34.24
N VAL A 33 13.53 46.28 33.92
CA VAL A 33 13.90 47.41 33.06
C VAL A 33 14.61 46.88 31.83
N LEU A 34 14.30 47.44 30.66
CA LEU A 34 15.08 47.21 29.43
C LEU A 34 15.76 48.51 29.03
N MET A 35 17.04 48.42 28.68
CA MET A 35 17.86 49.49 28.12
C MET A 35 18.46 49.05 26.79
N VAL A 36 18.51 49.96 25.82
CA VAL A 36 19.31 49.79 24.60
C VAL A 36 20.57 50.64 24.77
N LEU A 37 21.73 50.03 24.53
CA LEU A 37 23.04 50.63 24.74
C LEU A 37 23.77 50.82 23.41
N SER A 38 24.33 52.00 23.20
CA SER A 38 25.24 52.26 22.08
C SER A 38 26.67 51.90 22.48
N GLU A 39 27.28 50.98 21.73
CA GLU A 39 28.69 50.59 21.91
C GLU A 39 29.63 51.58 21.19
N PRO A 40 30.88 51.75 21.65
CA PRO A 40 31.52 51.09 22.81
C PRO A 40 31.31 51.79 24.16
N GLU A 41 30.84 53.04 24.20
CA GLU A 41 30.73 53.83 25.44
C GLU A 41 29.59 53.38 26.37
N LEU A 42 28.72 52.47 25.89
CA LEU A 42 27.53 51.97 26.59
C LEU A 42 26.54 53.10 26.95
N THR A 43 26.34 54.01 26.00
CA THR A 43 25.39 55.14 26.14
C THR A 43 23.95 54.64 26.07
N ILE A 44 23.10 55.05 27.01
CA ILE A 44 21.70 54.64 27.09
C ILE A 44 20.88 55.41 26.06
N VAL A 45 20.52 54.76 24.95
CA VAL A 45 19.76 55.39 23.85
C VAL A 45 18.25 55.22 24.00
N GLN A 46 17.82 54.11 24.61
CA GLN A 46 16.41 53.84 24.91
C GLN A 46 16.29 53.16 26.28
N ILE A 47 15.22 53.45 27.00
CA ILE A 47 14.94 52.84 28.31
C ILE A 47 13.43 52.70 28.53
N THR A 48 13.01 51.70 29.31
CA THR A 48 11.59 51.54 29.66
C THR A 48 11.09 52.64 30.61
N ALA A 49 9.83 53.05 30.43
CA ALA A 49 9.24 54.15 31.20
C ALA A 49 9.20 53.93 32.73
N ASN A 50 9.14 52.67 33.17
CA ASN A 50 9.16 52.29 34.59
C ASN A 50 10.54 52.41 35.26
N ALA A 51 11.61 52.66 34.50
CA ALA A 51 12.96 52.82 35.05
C ALA A 51 13.03 53.95 36.09
N SER A 52 12.27 55.03 35.88
CA SER A 52 12.19 56.15 36.83
C SER A 52 11.76 55.73 38.24
N ARG A 53 10.79 54.81 38.32
CA ARG A 53 10.31 54.26 39.60
C ARG A 53 11.34 53.33 40.25
N LEU A 54 12.08 52.57 39.45
CA LEU A 54 13.03 51.56 39.94
C LEU A 54 14.35 52.19 40.40
N PHE A 55 14.88 53.16 39.65
CA PHE A 55 16.11 53.87 40.01
C PHE A 55 15.89 55.13 40.85
N GLY A 56 14.66 55.65 40.95
CA GLY A 56 14.40 56.91 41.66
C GLY A 56 14.91 58.16 40.95
N LEU A 57 15.29 58.04 39.68
CA LEU A 57 15.80 59.11 38.82
C LEU A 57 14.76 59.50 37.75
N ARG A 58 14.83 60.72 37.20
CA ARG A 58 13.98 61.09 36.05
C ARG A 58 14.57 60.47 34.79
N LEU A 59 13.72 60.09 33.82
CA LEU A 59 14.19 59.48 32.57
C LEU A 59 15.13 60.39 31.77
N GLU A 60 14.89 61.71 31.82
CA GLU A 60 15.74 62.75 31.23
C GLU A 60 17.16 62.78 31.82
N ASP A 61 17.31 62.34 33.07
CA ASP A 61 18.62 62.29 33.75
C ASP A 61 19.37 60.97 33.43
N ILE A 62 18.72 59.99 32.78
CA ILE A 62 19.30 58.69 32.43
C ILE A 62 19.59 58.61 30.91
N LEU A 63 18.66 59.08 30.08
CA LEU A 63 18.78 59.03 28.62
C LEU A 63 19.98 59.86 28.13
N GLY A 64 20.79 59.27 27.25
CA GLY A 64 22.01 59.90 26.73
C GLY A 64 23.22 59.86 27.68
N GLN A 65 23.05 59.37 28.92
CA GLN A 65 24.16 59.10 29.84
C GLN A 65 24.79 57.74 29.55
N THR A 66 25.97 57.50 30.10
CA THR A 66 26.65 56.21 30.00
C THR A 66 26.24 55.28 31.14
N LEU A 67 26.44 53.98 30.96
CA LEU A 67 26.18 53.01 32.04
C LEU A 67 27.03 53.27 33.29
N ASP A 68 28.19 53.93 33.15
CA ASP A 68 29.08 54.37 34.24
C ASP A 68 28.43 55.42 35.15
N ASP A 69 27.41 56.15 34.65
CA ASP A 69 26.68 57.16 35.42
C ASP A 69 25.58 56.52 36.29
N LEU A 70 25.15 55.29 35.96
CA LEU A 70 24.09 54.56 36.65
C LEU A 70 24.62 53.49 37.61
N LEU A 71 25.73 52.84 37.24
CA LEU A 71 26.36 51.75 37.98
C LEU A 71 27.75 52.18 38.49
N ASP A 72 28.25 51.55 39.55
CA ASP A 72 29.59 51.85 40.04
C ASP A 72 30.66 51.45 38.99
N PRO A 73 31.76 52.22 38.80
CA PRO A 73 32.76 51.98 37.75
C PRO A 73 33.42 50.59 37.76
N PHE A 74 33.47 49.93 38.92
CA PHE A 74 34.00 48.57 39.02
C PHE A 74 33.09 47.54 38.32
N GLN A 75 31.76 47.76 38.35
CA GLN A 75 30.78 46.88 37.72
C GLN A 75 30.82 47.02 36.21
N THR A 76 30.89 48.26 35.71
CA THR A 76 30.89 48.57 34.28
C THR A 76 32.15 48.12 33.56
N GLU A 77 33.33 48.19 34.21
CA GLU A 77 34.57 47.63 33.68
C GLU A 77 34.46 46.10 33.49
N GLY A 78 33.88 45.40 34.47
CA GLY A 78 33.61 43.97 34.36
C GLY A 78 32.64 43.63 33.23
N ILE A 79 31.58 44.45 33.06
CA ILE A 79 30.63 44.31 31.95
C ILE A 79 31.33 44.54 30.60
N LYS A 80 32.14 45.60 30.45
CA LYS A 80 32.87 45.90 29.21
C LYS A 80 33.82 44.75 28.82
N GLN A 81 34.53 44.17 29.79
CA GLN A 81 35.37 42.98 29.56
C GLN A 81 34.54 41.75 29.15
N GLY A 82 33.37 41.57 29.76
CA GLY A 82 32.44 40.51 29.43
C GLY A 82 31.85 40.63 28.02
N LEU A 83 31.44 41.84 27.62
CA LEU A 83 30.87 42.14 26.30
C LEU A 83 31.85 41.96 25.14
N ALA A 84 33.16 41.97 25.43
CA ALA A 84 34.21 41.67 24.46
C ALA A 84 34.33 40.18 24.12
N GLN A 85 33.64 39.29 24.84
CA GLN A 85 33.55 37.87 24.50
C GLN A 85 32.50 37.62 23.41
N ASP A 86 32.75 36.65 22.54
CA ASP A 86 31.81 36.27 21.47
C ASP A 86 30.50 35.67 22.03
N ASN A 87 30.56 34.98 23.18
CA ASN A 87 29.40 34.36 23.81
C ASN A 87 29.00 35.10 25.10
N LEU A 88 27.87 35.82 25.04
CA LEU A 88 27.33 36.58 26.17
C LEU A 88 26.73 35.69 27.28
N ASP A 89 26.54 34.38 27.05
CA ASP A 89 26.05 33.48 28.10
C ASP A 89 27.01 33.37 29.28
N PHE A 90 28.31 33.63 29.09
CA PHE A 90 29.29 33.62 30.19
C PHE A 90 29.17 34.80 31.16
N ILE A 91 28.49 35.87 30.73
CA ILE A 91 28.26 37.07 31.54
C ILE A 91 26.82 37.15 32.04
N ASN A 92 25.94 36.24 31.60
CA ASN A 92 24.53 36.26 31.93
C ASN A 92 24.20 35.18 32.99
N PRO A 93 23.58 35.54 34.12
CA PRO A 93 23.30 36.89 34.59
C PRO A 93 24.51 37.50 35.33
N THR A 94 24.71 38.81 35.21
CA THR A 94 25.66 39.55 36.07
C THR A 94 24.88 40.27 37.15
N LYS A 95 25.28 40.14 38.41
CA LYS A 95 24.69 40.95 39.50
C LYS A 95 25.17 42.38 39.36
N VAL A 96 24.23 43.31 39.22
CA VAL A 96 24.50 44.74 39.21
C VAL A 96 23.70 45.45 40.29
N TRP A 97 24.20 46.56 40.81
CA TRP A 97 23.49 47.39 41.77
C TRP A 97 23.55 48.85 41.37
N ALA A 98 22.40 49.50 41.43
CA ALA A 98 22.24 50.92 41.15
C ALA A 98 21.82 51.66 42.43
N ARG A 99 22.36 52.86 42.62
CA ARG A 99 22.02 53.71 43.77
C ARG A 99 20.68 54.40 43.49
N LYS A 100 19.71 54.24 44.40
CA LYS A 100 18.36 54.82 44.27
C LYS A 100 18.23 56.16 44.99
N SER A 101 18.62 56.21 46.27
CA SER A 101 18.67 57.46 47.03
C SER A 101 19.54 57.32 48.28
N GLY A 102 20.48 58.23 48.51
CA GLY A 102 21.42 58.13 49.64
C GLY A 102 22.24 56.83 49.59
N ASP A 103 22.22 56.06 50.67
CA ASP A 103 22.86 54.74 50.78
C ASP A 103 21.92 53.56 50.40
N GLU A 104 20.74 53.83 49.84
CA GLU A 104 19.81 52.80 49.36
C GLU A 104 20.21 52.33 47.95
N TYR A 105 20.51 51.03 47.83
CA TYR A 105 20.85 50.37 46.57
C TYR A 105 19.76 49.37 46.18
N VAL A 106 19.50 49.28 44.87
CA VAL A 106 18.67 48.22 44.29
C VAL A 106 19.58 47.30 43.49
N VAL A 107 19.43 46.00 43.73
CA VAL A 107 20.23 44.96 43.07
C VAL A 107 19.39 44.31 41.96
N PHE A 108 20.02 44.06 40.82
CA PHE A 108 19.43 43.46 39.65
C PHE A 108 20.28 42.30 39.14
N ASP A 109 19.62 41.35 38.50
CA ASP A 109 20.23 40.41 37.55
C ASP A 109 20.23 41.07 36.17
N ALA A 110 21.42 41.38 35.66
CA ALA A 110 21.65 41.94 34.35
C ALA A 110 21.85 40.84 33.31
N VAL A 111 21.06 40.91 32.23
CA VAL A 111 21.14 40.00 31.09
C VAL A 111 21.37 40.82 29.82
N PHE A 112 22.42 40.48 29.10
CA PHE A 112 22.86 41.13 27.88
C PHE A 112 22.58 40.24 26.67
N HIS A 113 22.05 40.82 25.60
CA HIS A 113 21.98 40.16 24.30
C HIS A 113 22.06 41.20 23.18
N ARG A 114 22.43 40.75 21.98
CA ARG A 114 22.37 41.58 20.76
C ARG A 114 21.21 41.11 19.89
N ASN A 115 20.41 42.05 19.40
CA ASN A 115 19.30 41.73 18.49
C ASN A 115 19.80 41.48 17.05
N SER A 116 18.88 41.22 16.11
CA SER A 116 19.24 40.99 14.70
C SER A 116 19.96 42.16 14.03
N ASP A 117 19.75 43.38 14.51
CA ASP A 117 20.35 44.61 13.99
C ASP A 117 21.71 44.91 14.65
N GLY A 118 22.17 44.04 15.57
CA GLY A 118 23.42 44.20 16.30
C GLY A 118 23.35 45.16 17.48
N LEU A 119 22.16 45.66 17.85
CA LEU A 119 21.98 46.56 19.00
C LEU A 119 22.13 45.79 20.31
N LEU A 120 22.92 46.33 21.23
CA LEU A 120 23.11 45.76 22.56
C LEU A 120 21.91 46.12 23.45
N ILE A 121 21.27 45.09 23.99
CA ILE A 121 20.12 45.20 24.89
C ILE A 121 20.53 44.67 26.26
N LEU A 122 20.29 45.49 27.28
CA LEU A 122 20.45 45.16 28.69
C LEU A 122 19.07 45.03 29.34
N GLU A 123 18.80 43.87 29.92
CA GLU A 123 17.61 43.61 30.72
C GLU A 123 17.99 43.46 32.19
N LEU A 124 17.30 44.21 33.05
CA LEU A 124 17.51 44.22 34.48
C LEU A 124 16.28 43.67 35.18
N GLU A 125 16.43 42.51 35.81
CA GLU A 125 15.39 41.90 36.65
C GLU A 125 15.75 42.09 38.13
N PRO A 126 14.80 42.45 39.02
CA PRO A 126 15.11 42.61 40.44
C PRO A 126 15.71 41.34 41.05
N ALA A 127 16.89 41.49 41.66
CA ALA A 127 17.54 40.39 42.36
C ALA A 127 16.88 40.22 43.74
N PHE A 128 16.10 39.16 43.91
CA PHE A 128 15.53 38.83 45.22
C PHE A 128 16.62 38.27 46.15
N ALA A 129 16.77 38.88 47.32
CA ALA A 129 17.83 38.58 48.30
C ALA A 129 17.65 37.23 49.04
N GLN A 130 16.63 36.46 48.70
CA GLN A 130 16.28 35.23 49.40
C GLN A 130 16.30 34.02 48.48
N GLU A 131 17.02 33.03 48.99
CA GLU A 131 17.08 31.63 48.58
C GLU A 131 18.11 31.34 47.49
N ASN A 132 19.28 30.88 47.99
CA ASN A 132 20.02 29.79 47.38
C ASN A 132 19.00 28.72 46.93
N ILE A 133 18.47 28.80 45.73
CA ILE A 133 18.08 27.60 45.02
C ILE A 133 19.43 26.95 44.75
N PRO A 134 19.85 25.93 45.53
CA PRO A 134 21.18 25.41 45.34
C PRO A 134 21.10 24.73 43.98
N PHE A 135 21.79 25.26 42.98
CA PHE A 135 21.96 24.61 41.69
C PHE A 135 22.33 23.13 41.89
N LEU A 136 23.05 22.79 42.97
CA LEU A 136 23.30 21.44 43.45
C LEU A 136 22.04 20.62 43.74
N SER A 137 21.05 21.15 44.46
CA SER A 137 19.76 20.48 44.69
C SER A 137 19.02 20.22 43.38
N PHE A 138 19.07 21.19 42.45
CA PHE A 138 18.49 21.03 41.12
C PHE A 138 19.25 20.01 40.26
N TYR A 139 20.59 20.03 40.28
CA TYR A 139 21.45 19.04 39.60
C TYR A 139 21.21 17.64 40.15
N HIS A 140 21.05 17.48 41.47
CA HIS A 140 20.68 16.21 42.08
C HIS A 140 19.28 15.76 41.66
N LEU A 141 18.34 16.69 41.50
CA LEU A 141 16.99 16.39 41.01
C LEU A 141 17.01 15.99 39.53
N ALA A 142 17.75 16.71 38.68
CA ALA A 142 17.99 16.34 37.28
C ALA A 142 18.68 14.97 37.16
N LYS A 143 19.70 14.70 37.98
CA LYS A 143 20.43 13.41 37.99
C LYS A 143 19.59 12.25 38.52
N ALA A 144 18.81 12.47 39.58
CA ALA A 144 17.88 11.47 40.12
C ALA A 144 16.74 11.19 39.13
N SER A 145 16.26 12.24 38.45
CA SER A 145 15.32 12.14 37.33
C SER A 145 15.93 11.29 36.23
N ILE A 146 17.12 11.62 35.71
CA ILE A 146 17.80 10.83 34.67
C ILE A 146 17.95 9.36 35.08
N LYS A 147 18.30 9.05 36.33
CA LYS A 147 18.38 7.67 36.80
C LYS A 147 17.04 6.94 36.78
N GLN A 148 15.98 7.54 37.33
CA GLN A 148 14.62 6.98 37.26
C GLN A 148 14.14 6.87 35.81
N LEU A 149 14.50 7.82 34.96
CA LEU A 149 14.17 7.87 33.54
C LEU A 149 14.85 6.72 32.78
N LEU A 150 16.13 6.42 33.04
CA LEU A 150 16.84 5.27 32.45
C LEU A 150 16.24 3.91 32.86
N GLU A 151 15.51 3.84 33.97
CA GLU A 151 14.83 2.63 34.45
C GLU A 151 13.39 2.49 33.89
N THR A 152 12.82 3.54 33.29
CA THR A 152 11.46 3.49 32.70
C THR A 152 11.43 2.86 31.31
N VAL A 153 10.41 2.02 31.08
CA VAL A 153 10.27 1.20 29.86
C VAL A 153 9.42 1.87 28.78
N ASN A 154 8.53 2.81 29.14
CA ASN A 154 7.54 3.40 28.21
C ASN A 154 7.63 4.93 28.19
N LEU A 155 7.58 5.52 26.99
CA LEU A 155 7.55 6.97 26.74
C LEU A 155 6.49 7.70 27.59
N LYS A 156 5.30 7.10 27.80
CA LYS A 156 4.26 7.74 28.62
C LYS A 156 4.69 7.96 30.06
N GLN A 157 5.27 6.93 30.70
CA GLN A 157 5.76 7.02 32.08
C GLN A 157 6.92 8.01 32.18
N PHE A 158 7.78 8.03 31.16
CA PHE A 158 8.85 9.01 31.05
C PHE A 158 8.28 10.43 31.06
N CYS A 159 7.28 10.73 30.22
CA CYS A 159 6.63 12.04 30.16
C CYS A 159 5.98 12.47 31.49
N GLU A 160 5.35 11.54 32.22
CA GLU A 160 4.76 11.78 33.54
C GLU A 160 5.80 12.17 34.60
N VAL A 161 6.99 11.57 34.56
CA VAL A 161 8.08 11.93 35.48
C VAL A 161 8.57 13.36 35.23
N ILE A 162 8.69 13.78 33.96
CA ILE A 162 9.16 15.14 33.60
C ILE A 162 8.29 16.21 34.25
N VAL A 163 6.98 16.14 34.02
CA VAL A 163 6.04 17.17 34.49
C VAL A 163 6.02 17.23 36.01
N LYS A 164 6.19 16.08 36.68
CA LYS A 164 6.30 16.00 38.14
C LYS A 164 7.56 16.67 38.68
N GLU A 165 8.70 16.43 38.06
CA GLU A 165 9.98 16.99 38.50
C GLU A 165 10.07 18.49 38.21
N VAL A 166 9.61 18.94 37.04
CA VAL A 166 9.51 20.36 36.70
C VAL A 166 8.56 21.07 37.67
N ARG A 167 7.42 20.46 38.03
CA ARG A 167 6.50 21.07 39.02
C ARG A 167 7.13 21.16 40.40
N LYS A 168 7.86 20.15 40.86
CA LYS A 168 8.54 20.18 42.17
C LYS A 168 9.55 21.31 42.27
N VAL A 169 10.28 21.57 41.18
CA VAL A 169 11.30 22.63 41.14
C VAL A 169 10.66 24.01 41.02
N THR A 170 9.75 24.15 40.07
CA THR A 170 9.19 25.46 39.72
C THR A 170 8.06 25.87 40.65
N GLU A 171 7.44 24.92 41.35
CA GLU A 171 6.29 25.07 42.23
C GLU A 171 5.08 25.74 41.55
N PHE A 172 4.92 25.53 40.24
CA PHE A 172 3.73 25.94 39.52
C PHE A 172 2.51 25.07 39.93
N ASP A 173 1.31 25.61 39.76
CA ASP A 173 0.09 24.87 40.15
C ASP A 173 -0.18 23.72 39.16
N ARG A 174 0.24 23.90 37.90
CA ARG A 174 0.11 22.93 36.81
C ARG A 174 1.35 22.96 35.94
N VAL A 175 1.85 21.79 35.53
CA VAL A 175 2.87 21.61 34.51
C VAL A 175 2.39 20.59 33.50
N MET A 176 2.52 20.92 32.22
CA MET A 176 2.05 20.10 31.10
C MET A 176 3.16 19.88 30.10
N LEU A 177 3.21 18.68 29.53
CA LEU A 177 3.99 18.39 28.33
C LEU A 177 3.06 18.43 27.12
N TYR A 178 3.27 19.39 26.24
CA TYR A 178 2.44 19.65 25.07
C TYR A 178 3.20 19.28 23.79
N LYS A 179 2.66 18.38 22.96
CA LYS A 179 3.28 17.95 21.69
C LYS A 179 2.51 18.53 20.51
N PHE A 180 3.24 19.07 19.52
CA PHE A 180 2.64 19.47 18.24
C PHE A 180 2.49 18.25 17.33
N ALA A 181 1.32 18.13 16.69
CA ALA A 181 1.05 17.16 15.65
C ALA A 181 1.44 17.72 14.27
N ALA A 182 1.51 16.84 13.27
CA ALA A 182 1.93 17.19 11.91
C ALA A 182 0.99 18.18 11.19
N ASP A 183 -0.29 18.19 11.55
CA ASP A 183 -1.33 19.12 11.07
C ASP A 183 -1.45 20.37 11.96
N GLY A 184 -0.47 20.62 12.82
CA GLY A 184 -0.33 21.87 13.55
C GLY A 184 -1.13 21.94 14.86
N HIS A 185 -2.15 21.11 15.09
CA HIS A 185 -2.78 21.05 16.42
C HIS A 185 -1.78 20.51 17.46
N GLY A 186 -2.09 20.63 18.75
CA GLY A 186 -1.28 19.97 19.76
C GLY A 186 -2.09 19.32 20.86
N VAL A 187 -1.39 18.47 21.62
CA VAL A 187 -2.00 17.57 22.60
C VAL A 187 -1.18 17.57 23.89
N VAL A 188 -1.86 17.55 25.03
CA VAL A 188 -1.23 17.40 26.35
C VAL A 188 -0.93 15.92 26.59
N LEU A 189 0.33 15.53 26.48
CA LEU A 189 0.79 14.14 26.64
C LEU A 189 0.93 13.70 28.09
N ALA A 190 1.35 14.63 28.95
CA ALA A 190 1.52 14.43 30.37
C ALA A 190 1.16 15.70 31.12
N GLU A 191 0.69 15.54 32.35
CA GLU A 191 0.27 16.63 33.20
C GLU A 191 0.51 16.28 34.67
N GLU A 192 1.05 17.22 35.42
CA GLU A 192 1.05 17.22 36.88
C GLU A 192 0.40 18.51 37.36
N LYS A 193 -0.52 18.43 38.32
CA LYS A 193 -1.27 19.59 38.82
C LYS A 193 -1.64 19.46 40.29
N VAL A 194 -2.01 20.57 40.92
CA VAL A 194 -2.70 20.55 42.20
C VAL A 194 -4.09 19.87 42.08
N PRO A 195 -4.60 19.22 43.13
CA PRO A 195 -5.86 18.47 43.07
C PRO A 195 -7.07 19.30 42.64
N GLU A 196 -7.11 20.59 42.99
CA GLU A 196 -8.26 21.48 42.80
C GLU A 196 -8.48 21.94 41.36
N LEU A 197 -7.49 21.75 40.49
CA LEU A 197 -7.56 22.16 39.09
C LEU A 197 -8.19 21.07 38.21
N GLU A 198 -9.00 21.45 37.22
CA GLU A 198 -9.51 20.50 36.21
C GLU A 198 -8.37 19.94 35.35
N PRO A 199 -8.35 18.64 35.00
CA PRO A 199 -7.27 18.05 34.22
C PRO A 199 -7.33 18.47 32.74
N TYR A 200 -6.16 18.75 32.14
CA TYR A 200 -6.01 18.96 30.70
C TYR A 200 -5.32 17.80 29.99
N LEU A 201 -4.91 16.77 30.73
CA LEU A 201 -4.31 15.56 30.17
C LEU A 201 -5.16 14.96 29.03
N GLY A 202 -4.53 14.77 27.86
CA GLY A 202 -5.18 14.21 26.67
C GLY A 202 -6.08 15.19 25.91
N LEU A 203 -6.16 16.45 26.32
CA LEU A 203 -6.89 17.47 25.55
C LEU A 203 -6.09 17.91 24.32
N HIS A 204 -6.81 18.12 23.23
CA HIS A 204 -6.32 18.68 21.96
C HIS A 204 -6.65 20.18 21.88
N TYR A 205 -5.72 20.93 21.28
CA TYR A 205 -5.82 22.37 21.10
C TYR A 205 -5.51 22.70 19.63
N PRO A 206 -6.32 23.56 18.98
CA PRO A 206 -6.18 23.87 17.56
C PRO A 206 -4.89 24.65 17.30
N GLU A 207 -4.43 24.64 16.04
CA GLU A 207 -3.23 25.36 15.64
C GLU A 207 -3.27 26.85 16.00
N SER A 208 -4.46 27.47 15.93
CA SER A 208 -4.69 28.89 16.21
C SER A 208 -4.33 29.32 17.63
N ASP A 209 -4.32 28.40 18.60
CA ASP A 209 -3.98 28.74 20.00
C ASP A 209 -2.51 29.14 20.15
N ILE A 210 -1.65 28.55 19.31
CA ILE A 210 -0.24 28.88 19.21
C ILE A 210 0.07 29.08 17.72
N PRO A 211 -0.15 30.29 17.19
CA PRO A 211 -0.03 30.54 15.76
C PRO A 211 1.41 30.37 15.25
N PRO A 212 1.63 30.19 13.94
CA PRO A 212 2.97 29.97 13.37
C PRO A 212 4.00 31.02 13.78
N ALA A 213 3.61 32.30 13.89
CA ALA A 213 4.49 33.38 14.36
C ALA A 213 4.98 33.16 15.81
N ALA A 214 4.10 32.71 16.71
CA ALA A 214 4.46 32.39 18.08
C ALA A 214 5.38 31.16 18.15
N ARG A 215 5.13 30.13 17.32
CA ARG A 215 5.99 28.94 17.23
C ARG A 215 7.40 29.28 16.76
N LYS A 216 7.53 30.16 15.77
CA LYS A 216 8.83 30.65 15.30
C LYS A 216 9.58 31.34 16.43
N LEU A 217 8.88 32.14 17.24
CA LEU A 217 9.48 32.78 18.40
C LEU A 217 9.93 31.76 19.46
N PHE A 218 9.13 30.74 19.76
CA PHE A 218 9.52 29.67 20.67
C PHE A 218 10.70 28.82 20.16
N ALA A 219 10.87 28.73 18.84
CA ALA A 219 12.05 28.08 18.24
C ALA A 219 13.32 28.92 18.39
N SER A 220 13.21 30.26 18.37
CA SER A 220 14.32 31.20 18.52
C SER A 220 14.62 31.59 19.98
N ASN A 221 13.65 31.47 20.88
CA ASN A 221 13.77 31.74 22.30
C ASN A 221 13.16 30.57 23.10
N TRP A 222 14.03 29.78 23.71
CA TRP A 222 13.67 28.48 24.28
C TRP A 222 13.00 28.55 25.64
N ILE A 223 12.94 29.73 26.26
CA ILE A 223 12.26 29.90 27.54
C ILE A 223 11.51 31.22 27.61
N ARG A 224 10.31 31.18 28.17
CA ARG A 224 9.43 32.35 28.25
C ARG A 224 8.70 32.41 29.57
N LEU A 225 8.92 33.50 30.31
CA LEU A 225 8.22 33.78 31.57
C LEU A 225 7.22 34.94 31.39
N ILE A 226 6.04 34.78 31.97
CA ILE A 226 5.05 35.81 32.24
C ILE A 226 4.74 35.68 33.75
N PRO A 227 5.39 36.47 34.63
CA PRO A 227 5.25 36.32 36.07
C PRO A 227 3.93 36.89 36.60
N ASP A 228 3.29 37.78 35.83
CA ASP A 228 1.97 38.34 36.11
C ASP A 228 1.26 38.62 34.79
N SER A 229 0.20 37.87 34.49
CA SER A 229 -0.60 38.04 33.27
C SER A 229 -1.49 39.28 33.33
N HIS A 230 -1.73 39.85 34.51
CA HIS A 230 -2.57 41.05 34.69
C HIS A 230 -1.75 42.35 34.73
N ALA A 231 -0.43 42.25 34.72
CA ALA A 231 0.45 43.41 34.74
C ALA A 231 0.41 44.19 33.41
N GLU A 232 0.23 45.51 33.49
CA GLU A 232 0.25 46.37 32.32
C GLU A 232 1.68 46.53 31.77
N GLY A 233 1.83 46.28 30.47
CA GLY A 233 3.11 46.45 29.79
C GLY A 233 3.54 47.91 29.72
N VAL A 234 4.84 48.15 29.83
CA VAL A 234 5.46 49.48 29.81
C VAL A 234 6.19 49.73 28.49
N GLY A 235 6.05 50.93 27.93
CA GLY A 235 6.70 51.30 26.68
C GLY A 235 8.16 51.73 26.86
N LEU A 236 8.88 51.75 25.74
CA LEU A 236 10.22 52.34 25.63
C LEU A 236 10.16 53.84 25.38
N VAL A 237 11.10 54.57 25.97
CA VAL A 237 11.33 56.00 25.78
C VAL A 237 12.70 56.18 25.14
N LYS A 238 12.78 56.99 24.08
CA LYS A 238 14.01 57.29 23.34
C LYS A 238 14.62 58.62 23.77
N ALA A 239 15.93 58.77 23.56
CA ALA A 239 16.58 60.08 23.62
C ALA A 239 16.06 61.02 22.50
N ALA A 240 16.06 62.33 22.76
CA ALA A 240 15.40 63.33 21.91
C ALA A 240 15.96 63.46 20.47
N ASP A 241 17.17 62.96 20.22
CA ASP A 241 17.88 63.08 18.93
C ASP A 241 17.66 61.90 17.96
N ASP A 242 16.92 60.84 18.35
CA ASP A 242 16.66 59.66 17.52
C ASP A 242 15.30 59.76 16.79
N GLN A 243 15.30 60.27 15.56
CA GLN A 243 14.09 60.51 14.75
C GLN A 243 13.60 59.30 13.94
N GLU A 244 14.36 58.19 13.87
CA GLU A 244 13.91 57.00 13.16
C GLU A 244 12.94 56.18 14.01
N ASN A 245 11.70 56.08 13.54
CA ASN A 245 10.64 55.34 14.23
C ASN A 245 10.65 53.85 13.86
N ASN A 246 11.84 53.24 13.81
CA ASN A 246 11.97 51.82 13.52
C ASN A 246 11.62 51.00 14.77
N PRO A 247 10.77 49.95 14.63
CA PRO A 247 10.40 49.07 15.73
C PRO A 247 11.61 48.28 16.23
N LEU A 248 11.93 48.35 17.53
CA LEU A 248 13.01 47.56 18.13
C LEU A 248 12.67 46.06 18.08
N ASP A 249 13.55 45.24 17.50
CA ASP A 249 13.42 43.79 17.58
C ASP A 249 13.70 43.29 19.00
N LEU A 250 12.68 42.68 19.61
CA LEU A 250 12.69 42.11 20.95
C LEU A 250 12.54 40.57 20.94
N THR A 251 12.85 39.91 19.82
CA THR A 251 12.67 38.45 19.67
C THR A 251 13.36 37.65 20.79
N HIS A 252 14.58 38.04 21.16
CA HIS A 252 15.38 37.39 22.22
C HIS A 252 15.13 37.95 23.62
N SER A 253 14.29 38.99 23.75
CA SER A 253 14.05 39.65 25.03
C SER A 253 13.22 38.78 25.98
N ILE A 254 13.70 38.65 27.23
CA ILE A 254 13.02 37.92 28.31
C ILE A 254 11.84 38.77 28.79
N LEU A 255 12.09 40.06 29.00
CA LEU A 255 11.13 41.03 29.51
C LEU A 255 10.10 41.49 28.47
N ARG A 256 10.23 41.17 27.17
CA ARG A 256 9.19 41.49 26.17
C ARG A 256 7.80 41.16 26.70
N SER A 257 6.77 41.95 26.42
CA SER A 257 5.39 41.62 26.81
C SER A 257 4.78 40.57 25.88
N ALA A 258 3.85 39.77 26.40
CA ALA A 258 3.04 38.88 25.58
C ALA A 258 2.01 39.69 24.77
N SER A 259 1.50 39.12 23.68
CA SER A 259 0.43 39.76 22.92
C SER A 259 -0.85 39.86 23.76
N GLY A 260 -1.62 40.92 23.56
CA GLY A 260 -2.87 41.14 24.29
C GLY A 260 -3.88 40.01 24.09
N CYS A 261 -3.89 39.38 22.92
CA CYS A 261 -4.67 38.18 22.64
C CYS A 261 -4.24 37.00 23.53
N HIS A 262 -2.92 36.77 23.70
CA HIS A 262 -2.43 35.71 24.57
C HIS A 262 -2.68 36.02 26.07
N LEU A 263 -2.57 37.28 26.49
CA LEU A 263 -2.92 37.66 27.86
C LEU A 263 -4.42 37.43 28.15
N GLU A 264 -5.31 37.81 27.23
CA GLU A 264 -6.75 37.52 27.32
C GLU A 264 -6.99 35.99 27.37
N TYR A 265 -6.21 35.21 26.63
CA TYR A 265 -6.30 33.74 26.63
C TYR A 265 -5.94 33.16 28.01
N LEU A 266 -4.83 33.63 28.61
CA LEU A 266 -4.41 33.22 29.96
C LEU A 266 -5.46 33.62 31.01
N HIS A 267 -6.06 34.81 30.90
CA HIS A 267 -7.14 35.25 31.79
C HIS A 267 -8.36 34.36 31.68
N ASN A 268 -8.79 34.01 30.47
CA ASN A 268 -9.92 33.10 30.24
C ASN A 268 -9.65 31.69 30.80
N MET A 269 -8.38 31.28 30.91
CA MET A 269 -7.97 30.03 31.57
C MET A 269 -7.78 30.16 33.10
N GLY A 270 -7.88 31.36 33.68
CA GLY A 270 -7.60 31.60 35.10
C GLY A 270 -6.12 31.50 35.47
N VAL A 271 -5.23 31.81 34.54
CA VAL A 271 -3.77 31.74 34.72
C VAL A 271 -3.21 33.13 35.04
N GLY A 272 -2.64 33.27 36.24
CA GLY A 272 -1.98 34.48 36.74
C GLY A 272 -0.50 34.57 36.40
N ALA A 273 0.18 33.43 36.21
CA ALA A 273 1.57 33.38 35.73
C ALA A 273 1.81 32.15 34.86
N SER A 274 2.71 32.29 33.88
CA SER A 274 3.05 31.25 32.92
C SER A 274 4.55 31.14 32.70
N LEU A 275 5.08 29.93 32.68
CA LEU A 275 6.44 29.62 32.25
C LEU A 275 6.38 28.56 31.15
N THR A 276 7.02 28.83 30.02
CA THR A 276 7.05 27.94 28.86
C THR A 276 8.48 27.60 28.50
N ILE A 277 8.77 26.32 28.29
CA ILE A 277 10.08 25.81 27.86
C ILE A 277 9.89 25.10 26.52
N SER A 278 10.68 25.47 25.51
CA SER A 278 10.60 24.90 24.17
C SER A 278 11.38 23.59 24.06
N LEU A 279 10.82 22.62 23.34
CA LEU A 279 11.46 21.35 23.02
C LEU A 279 11.73 21.30 21.52
N ILE A 280 13.01 21.27 21.13
CA ILE A 280 13.45 21.44 19.74
C ILE A 280 14.06 20.14 19.21
N LYS A 281 13.56 19.66 18.06
CA LYS A 281 14.11 18.53 17.29
C LYS A 281 14.47 19.01 15.89
N ASP A 282 15.69 18.76 15.43
CA ASP A 282 16.13 19.11 14.07
C ASP A 282 15.77 20.56 13.69
N GLU A 283 16.06 21.51 14.60
CA GLU A 283 15.74 22.94 14.48
C GLU A 283 14.24 23.29 14.42
N LYS A 284 13.35 22.31 14.64
CA LYS A 284 11.90 22.50 14.66
C LYS A 284 11.33 22.35 16.06
N LEU A 285 10.32 23.15 16.36
CA LEU A 285 9.57 23.07 17.61
C LEU A 285 8.74 21.78 17.64
N TRP A 286 9.17 20.80 18.43
CA TRP A 286 8.46 19.52 18.62
C TRP A 286 7.33 19.67 19.63
N GLY A 287 7.54 20.47 20.68
CA GLY A 287 6.58 20.64 21.76
C GLY A 287 7.02 21.69 22.77
N LEU A 288 6.25 21.80 23.84
CA LEU A 288 6.45 22.76 24.93
C LEU A 288 6.26 22.07 26.28
N ILE A 289 7.02 22.47 27.29
CA ILE A 289 6.65 22.28 28.69
C ILE A 289 5.98 23.58 29.14
N ALA A 290 4.68 23.53 29.41
CA ALA A 290 3.86 24.68 29.77
C ALA A 290 3.48 24.61 31.25
N CYS A 291 3.88 25.61 32.02
CA CYS A 291 3.64 25.71 33.45
C CYS A 291 2.68 26.86 33.73
N HIS A 292 1.58 26.61 34.45
CA HIS A 292 0.58 27.61 34.82
C HIS A 292 0.42 27.73 36.34
N HIS A 293 0.30 28.97 36.82
CA HIS A 293 0.05 29.29 38.22
C HIS A 293 -1.13 30.26 38.31
N ARG A 294 -1.97 30.13 39.34
CA ARG A 294 -3.19 30.95 39.47
C ARG A 294 -2.91 32.39 39.90
N THR A 295 -1.84 32.60 40.65
CA THR A 295 -1.41 33.93 41.12
C THR A 295 -0.11 34.35 40.43
N PRO A 296 0.29 35.63 40.55
CA PRO A 296 1.61 36.05 40.09
C PRO A 296 2.72 35.19 40.71
N LYS A 297 3.68 34.76 39.88
CA LYS A 297 4.80 33.92 40.29
C LYS A 297 6.02 34.24 39.45
N TYR A 298 7.03 34.81 40.09
CA TYR A 298 8.31 35.09 39.47
C TYR A 298 9.25 33.88 39.57
N VAL A 299 10.03 33.65 38.52
CA VAL A 299 11.01 32.56 38.44
C VAL A 299 12.37 33.18 38.13
N PRO A 300 13.38 33.09 39.01
CA PRO A 300 14.69 33.70 38.80
C PRO A 300 15.40 33.17 37.55
N TYR A 301 16.30 33.97 36.99
CA TYR A 301 17.07 33.64 35.77
C TYR A 301 17.76 32.27 35.86
N GLU A 302 18.49 32.01 36.95
CA GLU A 302 19.22 30.75 37.16
C GLU A 302 18.29 29.53 37.13
N LEU A 303 17.12 29.65 37.77
CA LEU A 303 16.13 28.57 37.77
C LEU A 303 15.53 28.35 36.38
N ARG A 304 15.32 29.43 35.62
CA ARG A 304 14.86 29.34 34.23
C ARG A 304 15.89 28.62 33.36
N LYS A 305 17.17 29.00 33.43
CA LYS A 305 18.25 28.32 32.69
C LYS A 305 18.40 26.84 33.08
N ALA A 306 18.25 26.54 34.36
CA ALA A 306 18.24 25.16 34.83
C ALA A 306 17.08 24.35 34.22
N CYS A 307 15.88 24.93 34.15
CA CYS A 307 14.71 24.31 33.51
C CYS A 307 14.87 24.16 32.00
N GLU A 308 15.48 25.15 31.32
CA GLU A 308 15.80 25.10 29.89
C GLU A 308 16.76 23.94 29.57
N PHE A 309 17.86 23.84 30.32
CA PHE A 309 18.83 22.74 30.19
C PHE A 309 18.18 21.37 30.44
N LEU A 310 17.34 21.26 31.47
CA LEU A 310 16.61 20.04 31.77
C LEU A 310 15.67 19.66 30.62
N GLY A 311 14.95 20.64 30.05
CA GLY A 311 14.11 20.45 28.87
C GLY A 311 14.87 19.85 27.70
N GLN A 312 16.09 20.32 27.43
CA GLN A 312 16.95 19.79 26.36
C GLN A 312 17.40 18.35 26.61
N VAL A 313 17.92 18.05 27.81
CA VAL A 313 18.40 16.70 28.16
C VAL A 313 17.26 15.68 28.09
N ILE A 314 16.12 16.05 28.68
CA ILE A 314 14.92 15.23 28.67
C ILE A 314 14.41 15.03 27.24
N PHE A 315 14.44 16.07 26.41
CA PHE A 315 13.97 15.97 25.03
C PHE A 315 14.86 15.08 24.16
N SER A 316 16.18 15.12 24.37
CA SER A 316 17.12 14.21 23.72
C SER A 316 16.77 12.75 24.03
N GLU A 317 16.42 12.46 25.28
CA GLU A 317 15.99 11.14 25.74
C GLU A 317 14.62 10.70 25.21
N ILE A 318 13.66 11.62 25.06
CA ILE A 318 12.37 11.36 24.37
C ILE A 318 12.64 10.98 22.92
N SER A 319 13.45 11.78 22.23
CA SER A 319 13.76 11.59 20.81
C SER A 319 14.46 10.25 20.58
N ALA A 320 15.42 9.89 21.42
CA ALA A 320 16.12 8.61 21.34
C ALA A 320 15.19 7.40 21.56
N ARG A 321 14.21 7.50 22.49
CA ARG A 321 13.22 6.45 22.72
C ARG A 321 12.22 6.32 21.57
N GLU A 322 11.69 7.43 21.06
CA GLU A 322 10.82 7.42 19.87
C GLU A 322 11.55 6.77 18.68
N GLU A 323 12.82 7.11 18.46
CA GLU A 323 13.65 6.51 17.41
C GLU A 323 13.92 5.02 17.64
N THR A 324 14.11 4.59 18.90
CA THR A 324 14.30 3.18 19.24
C THR A 324 13.02 2.38 19.01
N GLU A 325 11.84 2.91 19.37
CA GLU A 325 10.55 2.28 19.08
C GLU A 325 10.31 2.16 17.57
N ASP A 326 10.54 3.23 16.82
CA ASP A 326 10.44 3.25 15.36
C ASP A 326 11.41 2.25 14.71
N TYR A 327 12.65 2.19 15.19
CA TYR A 327 13.66 1.24 14.74
C TYR A 327 13.24 -0.21 15.02
N ASN A 328 12.79 -0.50 16.24
CA ASN A 328 12.32 -1.83 16.62
C ASN A 328 11.11 -2.26 15.79
N TYR A 329 10.17 -1.35 15.54
CA TYR A 329 9.02 -1.64 14.68
C TYR A 329 9.45 -1.94 13.24
N ARG A 330 10.38 -1.14 12.70
CA ARG A 330 10.95 -1.37 11.37
C ARG A 330 11.69 -2.71 11.27
N MET A 331 12.49 -3.07 12.27
CA MET A 331 13.18 -4.36 12.32
C MET A 331 12.20 -5.53 12.35
N LYS A 332 11.11 -5.41 13.13
CA LYS A 332 10.02 -6.40 13.14
C LYS A 332 9.39 -6.56 11.75
N LEU A 333 9.10 -5.45 11.06
CA LEU A 333 8.55 -5.50 9.70
C LEU A 333 9.50 -6.14 8.71
N THR A 334 10.81 -5.84 8.78
CA THR A 334 11.81 -6.49 7.93
C THR A 334 11.90 -7.99 8.19
N TYR A 335 11.84 -8.43 9.45
CA TYR A 335 11.77 -9.86 9.78
C TYR A 335 10.55 -10.54 9.17
N ILE A 336 9.36 -9.95 9.34
CA ILE A 336 8.10 -10.49 8.78
C ILE A 336 8.20 -10.55 7.25
N GLN A 337 8.71 -9.50 6.62
CA GLN A 337 8.85 -9.43 5.18
C GLN A 337 9.76 -10.54 4.65
N THR A 338 10.92 -10.77 5.27
CA THR A 338 11.83 -11.87 4.87
C THR A 338 11.15 -13.22 5.02
N ALA A 339 10.47 -13.46 6.13
CA ALA A 339 9.73 -14.71 6.36
C ALA A 339 8.66 -14.95 5.28
N LEU A 340 7.88 -13.93 4.93
CA LEU A 340 6.86 -14.03 3.87
C LEU A 340 7.47 -14.37 2.51
N ILE A 341 8.60 -13.77 2.15
CA ILE A 341 9.30 -14.06 0.89
C ILE A 341 9.78 -15.52 0.87
N ASP A 342 10.29 -16.01 1.99
CA ASP A 342 10.72 -17.41 2.12
C ASP A 342 9.53 -18.37 2.00
N TYR A 343 8.39 -18.09 2.65
CA TYR A 343 7.19 -18.92 2.55
C TYR A 343 6.62 -18.96 1.13
N MET A 344 6.56 -17.80 0.47
CA MET A 344 6.07 -17.70 -0.91
C MET A 344 6.92 -18.48 -1.92
N SER A 345 8.21 -18.66 -1.63
CA SER A 345 9.16 -19.34 -2.52
C SER A 345 9.16 -20.86 -2.32
N ASN A 346 8.78 -21.34 -1.14
CA ASN A 346 8.84 -22.77 -0.78
C ASN A 346 7.49 -23.49 -0.89
N ASP A 347 6.37 -22.78 -0.74
CA ASP A 347 5.04 -23.36 -0.88
C ASP A 347 4.65 -23.54 -2.36
N GLU A 348 3.78 -24.53 -2.65
CA GLU A 348 3.28 -24.78 -4.02
C GLU A 348 2.56 -23.57 -4.63
N SER A 349 1.92 -22.76 -3.78
CA SER A 349 1.29 -21.50 -4.18
C SER A 349 1.78 -20.38 -3.29
N PHE A 350 2.28 -19.31 -3.91
CA PHE A 350 2.69 -18.11 -3.17
C PHE A 350 1.56 -17.52 -2.31
N ILE A 351 0.29 -17.73 -2.71
CA ILE A 351 -0.89 -17.28 -1.96
C ILE A 351 -0.99 -18.04 -0.63
N GLU A 352 -0.67 -19.34 -0.61
CA GLU A 352 -0.63 -20.12 0.61
C GLU A 352 0.51 -19.67 1.53
N GLY A 353 1.68 -19.40 0.95
CA GLY A 353 2.84 -18.84 1.67
C GLY A 353 2.52 -17.53 2.39
N LEU A 354 1.67 -16.70 1.78
CA LEU A 354 1.21 -15.42 2.35
C LEU A 354 0.13 -15.54 3.44
N THR A 355 -0.55 -16.67 3.55
CA THR A 355 -1.79 -16.78 4.34
C THR A 355 -1.76 -17.87 5.42
N LYS A 356 -1.05 -18.99 5.21
CA LYS A 356 -1.09 -20.14 6.14
C LYS A 356 -0.11 -20.02 7.31
N HIS A 357 1.02 -19.36 7.11
CA HIS A 357 2.12 -19.32 8.09
C HIS A 357 1.99 -18.17 9.09
N GLN A 358 2.89 -18.13 10.07
CA GLN A 358 3.01 -17.04 11.03
C GLN A 358 4.49 -16.62 11.11
N PRO A 359 4.83 -15.35 10.88
CA PRO A 359 3.93 -14.23 10.57
C PRO A 359 3.30 -14.30 9.16
N ASN A 360 2.11 -13.73 8.97
CA ASN A 360 1.41 -13.63 7.69
C ASN A 360 1.22 -12.17 7.23
N LEU A 361 0.40 -11.98 6.17
CA LEU A 361 0.05 -10.67 5.62
C LEU A 361 -0.52 -9.66 6.64
N LEU A 362 -1.25 -10.12 7.65
CA LEU A 362 -1.86 -9.24 8.66
C LEU A 362 -0.77 -8.58 9.51
N GLU A 363 0.23 -9.33 9.95
CA GLU A 363 1.30 -8.83 10.81
C GLU A 363 2.23 -7.84 10.06
N LEU A 364 2.35 -7.95 8.73
CA LEU A 364 3.17 -7.05 7.91
C LEU A 364 2.71 -5.58 7.95
N THR A 365 1.41 -5.35 8.13
CA THR A 365 0.84 -3.99 8.12
C THR A 365 -0.05 -3.72 9.33
N SER A 366 0.05 -4.56 10.36
CA SER A 366 -0.79 -4.52 11.56
C SER A 366 -2.30 -4.43 11.23
N ALA A 367 -2.71 -5.07 10.13
CA ALA A 367 -4.09 -5.08 9.66
C ALA A 367 -4.94 -6.11 10.41
N LYS A 368 -6.28 -6.00 10.32
CA LYS A 368 -7.21 -6.97 10.90
C LYS A 368 -7.87 -7.86 9.85
N GLY A 369 -7.76 -7.49 8.59
CA GLY A 369 -8.13 -8.33 7.45
C GLY A 369 -7.19 -8.10 6.27
N ALA A 370 -7.02 -9.11 5.45
CA ALA A 370 -6.40 -8.98 4.13
C ALA A 370 -7.11 -9.88 3.11
N ALA A 371 -7.14 -9.44 1.86
CA ALA A 371 -7.76 -10.15 0.75
C ALA A 371 -6.84 -10.12 -0.47
N ILE A 372 -6.60 -11.28 -1.07
CA ILE A 372 -5.81 -11.46 -2.29
C ILE A 372 -6.77 -11.83 -3.42
N LEU A 373 -6.80 -11.03 -4.47
CA LEU A 373 -7.47 -11.36 -5.73
C LEU A 373 -6.41 -11.84 -6.72
N PHE A 374 -6.46 -13.11 -7.08
CA PHE A 374 -5.57 -13.69 -8.08
C PHE A 374 -6.32 -14.69 -8.95
N GLY A 375 -6.24 -14.55 -10.28
CA GLY A 375 -6.90 -15.47 -11.21
C GLY A 375 -8.43 -15.53 -11.05
N ASN A 376 -9.07 -14.39 -10.76
CA ASN A 376 -10.50 -14.28 -10.43
C ASN A 376 -10.95 -15.05 -9.18
N LYS A 377 -10.02 -15.45 -8.31
CA LYS A 377 -10.34 -16.09 -7.03
C LYS A 377 -9.91 -15.21 -5.86
N TRP A 378 -10.81 -15.06 -4.90
CA TRP A 378 -10.51 -14.40 -3.62
C TRP A 378 -9.92 -15.40 -2.62
N THR A 379 -8.84 -14.99 -1.96
CA THR A 379 -8.32 -15.65 -0.76
C THR A 379 -8.25 -14.61 0.36
N VAL A 380 -8.84 -14.91 1.51
CA VAL A 380 -9.03 -13.94 2.59
C VAL A 380 -8.43 -14.44 3.89
N ILE A 381 -7.94 -13.51 4.71
CA ILE A 381 -7.42 -13.78 6.06
C ILE A 381 -7.90 -12.68 7.01
N GLY A 382 -8.30 -13.08 8.22
CA GLY A 382 -8.87 -12.15 9.20
C GLY A 382 -10.28 -11.68 8.83
N LYS A 383 -10.62 -10.45 9.22
CA LYS A 383 -11.96 -9.85 9.03
C LYS A 383 -11.97 -8.93 7.83
N VAL A 384 -12.72 -9.30 6.78
CA VAL A 384 -12.81 -8.55 5.53
C VAL A 384 -14.27 -8.34 5.11
N PRO A 385 -14.55 -7.35 4.22
CA PRO A 385 -15.87 -7.20 3.60
C PRO A 385 -16.32 -8.44 2.82
N SER A 386 -17.61 -8.49 2.46
CA SER A 386 -18.16 -9.60 1.66
C SER A 386 -17.52 -9.66 0.26
N GLU A 387 -17.58 -10.82 -0.40
CA GLU A 387 -17.01 -10.99 -1.74
C GLU A 387 -17.65 -10.04 -2.77
N GLU A 388 -18.95 -9.78 -2.67
CA GLU A 388 -19.66 -8.80 -3.49
C GLU A 388 -19.10 -7.39 -3.31
N ASP A 389 -18.85 -6.99 -2.06
CA ASP A 389 -18.27 -5.69 -1.73
C ASP A 389 -16.82 -5.57 -2.22
N LEU A 390 -16.03 -6.64 -2.09
CA LEU A 390 -14.65 -6.68 -2.58
C LEU A 390 -14.60 -6.54 -4.10
N ASN A 391 -15.53 -7.14 -4.83
CA ASN A 391 -15.62 -7.03 -6.29
C ASN A 391 -15.94 -5.58 -6.72
N LEU A 392 -16.91 -4.93 -6.07
CA LEU A 392 -17.24 -3.52 -6.32
C LEU A 392 -16.06 -2.58 -5.99
N LEU A 393 -15.38 -2.85 -4.87
CA LEU A 393 -14.20 -2.08 -4.45
C LEU A 393 -13.06 -2.20 -5.47
N VAL A 394 -12.78 -3.40 -5.99
CA VAL A 394 -11.74 -3.58 -7.02
C VAL A 394 -12.11 -2.89 -8.33
N LEU A 395 -13.39 -2.90 -8.73
CA LEU A 395 -13.85 -2.15 -9.90
C LEU A 395 -13.62 -0.65 -9.71
N TRP A 396 -13.91 -0.13 -8.51
CA TRP A 396 -13.64 1.26 -8.17
C TRP A 396 -12.14 1.58 -8.18
N LEU A 397 -11.29 0.73 -7.58
CA LEU A 397 -9.84 0.88 -7.54
C LEU A 397 -9.26 0.95 -8.96
N ARG A 398 -9.67 0.04 -9.87
CA ARG A 398 -9.22 0.03 -11.27
C ARG A 398 -9.54 1.30 -12.04
N LYS A 399 -10.60 2.02 -11.66
CA LYS A 399 -11.06 3.23 -12.37
C LYS A 399 -10.46 4.51 -11.79
N ASN A 400 -10.18 4.54 -10.49
CA ASN A 400 -9.89 5.78 -9.76
C ASN A 400 -8.46 5.84 -9.19
N VAL A 401 -7.67 4.78 -9.32
CA VAL A 401 -6.31 4.69 -8.75
C VAL A 401 -5.31 4.33 -9.84
N ASP A 402 -4.42 5.26 -10.18
CA ASP A 402 -3.34 5.08 -11.18
C ASP A 402 -1.95 4.88 -10.54
N GLY A 403 -1.89 4.45 -9.27
CA GLY A 403 -0.65 4.32 -8.50
C GLY A 403 -0.20 2.87 -8.21
N GLU A 404 1.06 2.72 -7.81
CA GLU A 404 1.63 1.45 -7.33
C GLU A 404 1.08 0.98 -5.97
N VAL A 405 0.51 1.91 -5.22
CA VAL A 405 -0.16 1.68 -3.95
C VAL A 405 -1.25 2.74 -3.75
N PHE A 406 -2.37 2.32 -3.20
CA PHE A 406 -3.41 3.19 -2.70
C PHE A 406 -3.61 2.95 -1.22
N TYR A 407 -3.77 4.01 -0.45
CA TYR A 407 -4.07 3.87 0.96
C TYR A 407 -4.90 5.03 1.49
N THR A 408 -5.77 4.72 2.45
CA THR A 408 -6.60 5.69 3.16
C THR A 408 -6.89 5.16 4.55
N ASP A 409 -6.96 6.06 5.53
CA ASP A 409 -7.47 5.77 6.87
C ASP A 409 -8.99 6.00 6.97
N SER A 410 -9.64 6.48 5.90
CA SER A 410 -11.08 6.75 5.82
C SER A 410 -11.62 6.42 4.43
N LEU A 411 -11.97 5.15 4.20
CA LEU A 411 -12.42 4.66 2.91
C LEU A 411 -13.78 5.25 2.52
N ALA A 412 -14.71 5.39 3.47
CA ALA A 412 -16.04 5.96 3.22
C ALA A 412 -16.00 7.40 2.67
N ARG A 413 -14.91 8.15 2.93
CA ARG A 413 -14.74 9.51 2.41
C ARG A 413 -14.51 9.55 0.89
N VAL A 414 -13.84 8.54 0.35
CA VAL A 414 -13.45 8.46 -1.07
C VAL A 414 -14.28 7.44 -1.85
N TYR A 415 -14.80 6.43 -1.15
CA TYR A 415 -15.70 5.41 -1.66
C TYR A 415 -16.90 5.27 -0.69
N PRO A 416 -17.98 6.06 -0.87
CA PRO A 416 -19.09 6.16 0.08
C PRO A 416 -19.77 4.83 0.44
N ASP A 417 -19.84 3.89 -0.50
CA ASP A 417 -20.43 2.57 -0.25
C ASP A 417 -19.68 1.78 0.85
N ALA A 418 -18.44 2.16 1.20
CA ALA A 418 -17.69 1.53 2.27
C ALA A 418 -18.27 1.75 3.66
N ASP A 419 -19.17 2.71 3.84
CA ASP A 419 -19.84 2.97 5.13
C ASP A 419 -20.54 1.69 5.67
N LYS A 420 -21.08 0.85 4.76
CA LYS A 420 -21.75 -0.42 5.12
C LYS A 420 -20.83 -1.43 5.82
N TYR A 421 -19.52 -1.34 5.62
CA TYR A 421 -18.53 -2.25 6.22
C TYR A 421 -17.44 -1.49 6.99
N LYS A 422 -17.77 -0.28 7.51
CA LYS A 422 -16.85 0.57 8.30
C LYS A 422 -16.16 -0.18 9.45
N ASP A 423 -16.85 -1.11 10.11
CA ASP A 423 -16.33 -1.90 11.23
C ASP A 423 -15.29 -2.95 10.79
N LEU A 424 -15.16 -3.20 9.48
CA LEU A 424 -14.22 -4.15 8.89
C LEU A 424 -13.09 -3.43 8.14
N GLY A 425 -13.41 -2.35 7.42
CA GLY A 425 -12.53 -1.72 6.44
C GLY A 425 -12.68 -0.20 6.33
N SER A 426 -12.70 0.52 7.46
CA SER A 426 -12.56 2.00 7.44
C SER A 426 -11.20 2.42 6.88
N GLY A 427 -10.15 1.65 7.13
CA GLY A 427 -8.84 1.82 6.52
C GLY A 427 -8.61 0.79 5.42
N LEU A 428 -8.04 1.23 4.30
CA LEU A 428 -7.65 0.38 3.18
C LEU A 428 -6.20 0.67 2.79
N LEU A 429 -5.41 -0.38 2.58
CA LEU A 429 -4.14 -0.37 1.86
C LEU A 429 -4.31 -1.34 0.69
N ALA A 430 -4.03 -0.92 -0.54
CA ALA A 430 -4.23 -1.70 -1.75
C ALA A 430 -3.00 -1.62 -2.65
N ILE A 431 -2.47 -2.77 -3.04
CA ILE A 431 -1.40 -2.87 -4.05
C ILE A 431 -1.92 -3.64 -5.29
N PRO A 432 -1.89 -3.03 -6.48
CA PRO A 432 -2.12 -3.77 -7.72
C PRO A 432 -0.90 -4.60 -8.09
N ILE A 433 -1.07 -5.92 -8.25
CA ILE A 433 -0.04 -6.82 -8.81
C ILE A 433 -0.10 -6.77 -10.34
N SER A 434 -1.31 -6.70 -10.90
CA SER A 434 -1.58 -6.51 -12.32
C SER A 434 -2.91 -5.75 -12.49
N SER A 435 -3.34 -5.49 -13.72
CA SER A 435 -4.67 -4.90 -13.97
C SER A 435 -5.82 -5.75 -13.41
N LYS A 436 -5.59 -7.06 -13.20
CA LYS A 436 -6.60 -8.00 -12.70
C LYS A 436 -6.39 -8.44 -11.26
N ASN A 437 -5.16 -8.38 -10.74
CA ASN A 437 -4.78 -8.97 -9.46
C ASN A 437 -4.42 -7.91 -8.42
N PHE A 438 -4.90 -8.10 -7.18
CA PHE A 438 -4.73 -7.13 -6.09
C PHE A 438 -4.40 -7.83 -4.78
N VAL A 439 -3.66 -7.15 -3.90
CA VAL A 439 -3.59 -7.47 -2.48
C VAL A 439 -4.13 -6.28 -1.70
N LEU A 440 -5.10 -6.54 -0.84
CA LEU A 440 -5.82 -5.54 -0.05
C LEU A 440 -5.63 -5.84 1.43
N TRP A 441 -5.42 -4.80 2.25
CA TRP A 441 -5.45 -4.88 3.70
C TRP A 441 -6.48 -3.93 4.26
N PHE A 442 -7.15 -4.38 5.31
CA PHE A 442 -8.27 -3.70 5.95
C PHE A 442 -7.97 -3.45 7.43
N ARG A 443 -8.27 -2.22 7.85
CA ARG A 443 -8.31 -1.85 9.27
C ARG A 443 -9.73 -1.42 9.64
N PRO A 444 -10.24 -1.86 10.80
CA PRO A 444 -11.60 -1.53 11.24
C PRO A 444 -11.69 -0.07 11.66
N GLU A 445 -12.92 0.42 11.81
CA GLU A 445 -13.19 1.70 12.46
C GLU A 445 -12.61 1.67 13.89
N VAL A 446 -11.87 2.72 14.22
CA VAL A 446 -11.47 3.00 15.60
C VAL A 446 -12.15 4.32 15.93
N ILE A 447 -13.19 4.22 16.76
CA ILE A 447 -13.88 5.42 17.27
C ILE A 447 -12.88 6.17 18.14
N GLN A 448 -12.36 7.27 17.62
CA GLN A 448 -11.46 8.16 18.34
C GLN A 448 -12.30 9.26 18.96
N THR A 449 -12.29 9.33 20.29
CA THR A 449 -12.84 10.49 20.98
C THR A 449 -11.70 11.49 21.14
N VAL A 450 -11.72 12.54 20.34
CA VAL A 450 -10.80 13.67 20.47
C VAL A 450 -11.43 14.63 21.46
N ASN A 451 -10.84 14.72 22.65
CA ASN A 451 -11.28 15.68 23.65
C ASN A 451 -10.56 17.00 23.35
N TRP A 452 -11.29 18.03 22.95
CA TRP A 452 -10.74 19.35 22.68
C TRP A 452 -10.89 20.25 23.92
N GLY A 453 -9.88 21.10 24.17
CA GLY A 453 -9.88 22.11 25.23
C GLY A 453 -10.74 23.35 24.91
N GLY A 454 -11.90 23.13 24.28
CA GLY A 454 -12.81 24.12 23.70
C GLY A 454 -13.35 23.67 22.35
N ASN A 455 -14.37 24.36 21.81
CA ASN A 455 -14.92 24.03 20.49
C ASN A 455 -13.92 24.41 19.37
N PRO A 456 -13.36 23.45 18.61
CA PRO A 456 -12.34 23.76 17.59
C PRO A 456 -12.92 24.54 16.39
N ASN A 457 -14.24 24.44 16.14
CA ASN A 457 -14.90 25.20 15.07
C ASN A 457 -15.14 26.68 15.44
N HIS A 458 -14.86 27.08 16.69
CA HIS A 458 -14.95 28.47 17.15
C HIS A 458 -13.71 28.80 17.99
N ALA A 459 -12.53 28.61 17.40
CA ALA A 459 -11.27 28.74 18.12
C ALA A 459 -10.92 30.20 18.49
N TYR A 460 -11.48 31.20 17.80
CA TYR A 460 -11.28 32.63 18.03
C TYR A 460 -12.54 33.45 17.71
N GLU A 461 -12.67 34.64 18.30
CA GLU A 461 -13.69 35.64 17.98
C GLU A 461 -13.06 36.80 17.19
N ALA A 462 -13.57 37.11 16.00
CA ALA A 462 -13.19 38.31 15.26
C ALA A 462 -14.06 39.50 15.69
N LYS A 463 -13.47 40.52 16.30
CA LYS A 463 -14.13 41.78 16.64
C LYS A 463 -13.68 42.87 15.68
N HIS A 464 -14.61 43.44 14.91
CA HIS A 464 -14.35 44.66 14.16
C HIS A 464 -14.53 45.86 15.07
N LYS A 465 -13.45 46.60 15.32
CA LYS A 465 -13.51 47.91 16.00
C LYS A 465 -12.77 48.93 15.14
N GLU A 466 -13.45 50.00 14.74
CA GLU A 466 -12.86 51.15 14.03
C GLU A 466 -12.06 50.79 12.75
N GLY A 467 -12.55 49.85 11.95
CA GLY A 467 -11.92 49.46 10.68
C GLY A 467 -10.75 48.48 10.81
N ASN A 468 -10.29 48.16 12.02
CA ASN A 468 -9.30 47.12 12.28
C ASN A 468 -9.97 45.82 12.75
N LEU A 469 -9.57 44.69 12.13
CA LEU A 469 -9.91 43.35 12.58
C LEU A 469 -9.06 43.05 13.83
N LYS A 470 -9.68 42.86 15.00
CA LYS A 470 -9.00 42.43 16.23
C LYS A 470 -9.48 41.03 16.58
N LEU A 471 -8.56 40.07 16.63
CA LEU A 471 -8.86 38.70 17.04
C LEU A 471 -8.78 38.59 18.57
N SER A 472 -9.83 38.05 19.18
CA SER A 472 -9.90 37.67 20.60
C SER A 472 -9.87 36.14 20.71
N PRO A 473 -9.24 35.57 21.75
CA PRO A 473 -9.25 34.14 21.99
C PRO A 473 -10.65 33.66 22.39
N ARG A 474 -10.90 32.35 22.30
CA ARG A 474 -12.14 31.76 22.82
C ARG A 474 -12.33 32.04 24.32
N LYS A 475 -13.59 32.17 24.74
CA LYS A 475 -13.97 32.43 26.14
C LYS A 475 -14.13 31.17 26.99
N SER A 476 -14.43 30.03 26.36
CA SER A 476 -14.67 28.77 27.05
C SER A 476 -13.58 27.74 26.73
N PHE A 477 -13.09 27.09 27.79
CA PHE A 477 -12.19 25.93 27.75
C PHE A 477 -12.92 24.65 28.21
N GLU A 478 -14.26 24.68 28.21
CA GLU A 478 -15.05 23.49 28.52
C GLU A 478 -14.74 22.37 27.51
N LEU A 479 -14.64 21.15 28.04
CA LEU A 479 -14.25 19.98 27.27
C LEU A 479 -15.27 19.71 26.16
N TRP A 480 -14.83 19.78 24.91
CA TRP A 480 -15.64 19.45 23.75
C TRP A 480 -15.22 18.09 23.20
N LYS A 481 -16.15 17.13 23.13
CA LYS A 481 -15.86 15.77 22.65
C LYS A 481 -16.21 15.66 21.17
N GLU A 482 -15.20 15.53 20.33
CA GLU A 482 -15.39 15.10 18.95
C GLU A 482 -15.34 13.58 18.90
N THR A 483 -16.40 12.96 18.37
CA THR A 483 -16.34 11.54 18.03
C THR A 483 -15.98 11.42 16.57
N VAL A 484 -14.71 11.13 16.28
CA VAL A 484 -14.27 10.87 14.91
C VAL A 484 -14.68 9.45 14.53
N ARG A 485 -15.60 9.37 13.58
CA ARG A 485 -16.10 8.12 12.99
C ARG A 485 -15.54 7.91 11.59
N LEU A 486 -15.71 6.71 11.06
CA LEU A 486 -15.31 6.28 9.72
C LEU A 486 -13.80 6.40 9.46
N LYS A 487 -13.00 6.24 10.52
CA LYS A 487 -11.54 6.24 10.44
C LYS A 487 -10.93 5.02 11.12
N SER A 488 -9.87 4.50 10.54
CA SER A 488 -8.99 3.52 11.16
C SER A 488 -7.75 4.18 11.79
N LEU A 489 -6.88 3.36 12.39
CA LEU A 489 -5.49 3.78 12.62
C LEU A 489 -4.81 4.09 11.29
N SER A 490 -4.04 5.19 11.23
CA SER A 490 -3.34 5.61 10.03
C SER A 490 -2.22 4.64 9.64
N TRP A 491 -2.04 4.44 8.33
CA TRP A 491 -0.97 3.62 7.78
C TRP A 491 0.38 4.31 7.94
N GLN A 492 1.34 3.63 8.55
CA GLN A 492 2.68 4.18 8.72
C GLN A 492 3.48 4.04 7.42
N GLN A 493 4.39 4.97 7.15
CA GLN A 493 5.20 4.95 5.93
C GLN A 493 6.06 3.68 5.80
N VAL A 494 6.52 3.13 6.93
CA VAL A 494 7.26 1.86 6.96
C VAL A 494 6.41 0.66 6.56
N GLU A 495 5.11 0.67 6.87
CA GLU A 495 4.15 -0.39 6.48
C GLU A 495 3.85 -0.33 4.98
N ILE A 496 3.64 0.89 4.46
CA ILE A 496 3.42 1.12 3.02
C ILE A 496 4.64 0.67 2.23
N LYS A 497 5.85 1.01 2.69
CA LYS A 497 7.10 0.57 2.06
C LYS A 497 7.23 -0.96 2.11
N ALA A 498 6.91 -1.60 3.23
CA ALA A 498 6.95 -3.05 3.35
C ALA A 498 5.97 -3.75 2.38
N ALA A 499 4.76 -3.21 2.21
CA ALA A 499 3.79 -3.72 1.23
C ALA A 499 4.26 -3.55 -0.22
N LEU A 500 4.91 -2.44 -0.56
CA LEU A 500 5.51 -2.22 -1.88
C LEU A 500 6.68 -3.17 -2.16
N GLU A 501 7.52 -3.45 -1.18
CA GLU A 501 8.59 -4.43 -1.36
C GLU A 501 8.04 -5.86 -1.48
N LEU A 502 6.98 -6.20 -0.73
CA LEU A 502 6.27 -7.46 -0.92
C LEU A 502 5.68 -7.57 -2.34
N ARG A 503 5.08 -6.49 -2.88
CA ARG A 503 4.60 -6.41 -4.27
C ARG A 503 5.69 -6.82 -5.25
N LYS A 504 6.90 -6.26 -5.11
CA LYS A 504 8.05 -6.58 -5.98
C LYS A 504 8.41 -8.06 -5.90
N ALA A 505 8.44 -8.63 -4.70
CA ALA A 505 8.70 -10.06 -4.52
C ALA A 505 7.63 -10.94 -5.19
N ILE A 506 6.34 -10.60 -5.04
CA ILE A 506 5.23 -11.30 -5.72
C ILE A 506 5.41 -11.25 -7.24
N ILE A 507 5.70 -10.08 -7.80
CA ILE A 507 5.90 -9.90 -9.25
C ILE A 507 7.08 -10.75 -9.74
N ASN A 508 8.20 -10.75 -9.01
CA ASN A 508 9.37 -11.55 -9.37
C ASN A 508 9.08 -13.06 -9.39
N ILE A 509 8.31 -13.56 -8.42
CA ILE A 509 7.90 -14.97 -8.38
C ILE A 509 6.99 -15.31 -9.56
N ILE A 510 6.02 -14.45 -9.89
CA ILE A 510 5.13 -14.66 -11.04
C ILE A 510 5.92 -14.65 -12.35
N LEU A 511 6.87 -13.71 -12.51
CA LEU A 511 7.72 -13.64 -13.71
C LEU A 511 8.57 -14.89 -13.88
N ARG A 512 9.16 -15.41 -12.79
CA ARG A 512 9.94 -16.64 -12.82
C ARG A 512 9.08 -17.85 -13.22
N GLN A 513 7.89 -17.99 -12.63
CA GLN A 513 6.96 -19.08 -13.00
C GLN A 513 6.52 -18.99 -14.46
N ALA A 514 6.29 -17.77 -14.98
CA ALA A 514 5.95 -17.57 -16.38
C ALA A 514 7.09 -17.96 -17.33
N ASP A 515 8.34 -17.67 -16.97
CA ASP A 515 9.52 -18.05 -17.75
C ASP A 515 9.74 -19.58 -17.74
N GLU A 516 9.63 -20.22 -16.57
CA GLU A 516 9.69 -21.68 -16.44
C GLU A 516 8.61 -22.39 -17.27
N LEU A 517 7.38 -21.85 -17.26
CA LEU A 517 6.27 -22.39 -18.07
C LEU A 517 6.51 -22.20 -19.57
N ALA A 518 7.05 -21.05 -19.97
CA ALA A 518 7.37 -20.77 -21.38
C ALA A 518 8.46 -21.72 -21.91
N GLN A 519 9.47 -22.02 -21.09
CA GLN A 519 10.51 -23.01 -21.42
C GLN A 519 9.92 -24.41 -21.58
N LEU A 520 9.08 -24.85 -20.64
CA LEU A 520 8.44 -26.17 -20.73
C LEU A 520 7.53 -26.30 -21.95
N ALA A 521 6.78 -25.24 -22.29
CA ALA A 521 5.94 -25.22 -23.49
C ALA A 521 6.79 -25.33 -24.77
N HIS A 522 7.93 -24.63 -24.82
CA HIS A 522 8.86 -24.70 -25.93
C HIS A 522 9.49 -26.09 -26.09
N ASP A 523 9.91 -26.72 -24.98
CA ASP A 523 10.47 -28.07 -24.99
C ASP A 523 9.43 -29.11 -25.45
N LEU A 524 8.18 -28.95 -25.01
CA LEU A 524 7.08 -29.82 -25.44
C LEU A 524 6.78 -29.67 -26.94
N GLU A 525 6.74 -28.44 -27.45
CA GLU A 525 6.55 -28.16 -28.88
C GLU A 525 7.67 -28.78 -29.72
N ARG A 526 8.92 -28.62 -29.27
CA ARG A 526 10.09 -29.23 -29.90
C ARG A 526 10.00 -30.75 -29.91
N SER A 527 9.72 -31.38 -28.76
CA SER A 527 9.61 -32.84 -28.65
C SER A 527 8.51 -33.40 -29.55
N ASN A 528 7.36 -32.71 -29.61
CA ASN A 528 6.26 -33.10 -30.50
C ASN A 528 6.66 -32.99 -31.98
N SER A 529 7.40 -31.95 -32.36
CA SER A 529 7.94 -31.78 -33.72
C SER A 529 8.95 -32.87 -34.10
N GLU A 530 9.85 -33.23 -33.18
CA GLU A 530 10.82 -34.31 -33.38
C GLU A 530 10.13 -35.67 -33.54
N LEU A 531 9.13 -35.98 -32.71
CA LEU A 531 8.33 -37.21 -32.81
C LEU A 531 7.63 -37.32 -34.18
N LYS A 532 7.06 -36.21 -34.67
CA LYS A 532 6.40 -36.14 -35.98
C LYS A 532 7.39 -36.42 -37.13
N LYS A 533 8.58 -35.81 -37.10
CA LYS A 533 9.62 -36.04 -38.11
C LYS A 533 10.10 -37.50 -38.11
N PHE A 534 10.27 -38.07 -36.93
CA PHE A 534 10.66 -39.48 -36.78
C PHE A 534 9.64 -40.42 -37.44
N ALA A 535 8.35 -40.24 -37.15
CA ALA A 535 7.29 -41.07 -37.72
C ALA A 535 7.25 -41.01 -39.26
N TYR A 536 7.49 -39.84 -39.84
CA TYR A 536 7.52 -39.65 -41.29
C TYR A 536 8.71 -40.34 -41.95
N VAL A 537 9.93 -40.10 -41.43
CA VAL A 537 11.16 -40.67 -41.99
C VAL A 537 11.16 -42.20 -41.85
N ALA A 538 10.81 -42.71 -40.67
CA ALA A 538 10.76 -44.16 -40.43
C ALA A 538 9.77 -44.87 -41.36
N SER A 539 8.61 -44.27 -41.64
CA SER A 539 7.62 -44.87 -42.53
C SER A 539 8.12 -44.94 -43.98
N HIS A 540 8.75 -43.87 -44.48
CA HIS A 540 9.34 -43.84 -45.82
C HIS A 540 10.44 -44.91 -45.97
N ASP A 541 11.36 -44.97 -45.00
CA ASP A 541 12.50 -45.88 -45.04
C ASP A 541 12.10 -47.36 -44.89
N LEU A 542 10.91 -47.64 -44.33
CA LEU A 542 10.34 -48.99 -44.26
C LEU A 542 9.60 -49.40 -45.55
N GLN A 543 9.02 -48.45 -46.30
CA GLN A 543 8.29 -48.76 -47.55
C GLN A 543 9.20 -49.19 -48.70
N GLU A 544 10.36 -48.55 -48.82
CA GLU A 544 11.31 -48.82 -49.91
C GLU A 544 11.84 -50.27 -49.92
N PRO A 545 12.33 -50.86 -48.81
CA PRO A 545 12.79 -52.24 -48.80
C PRO A 545 11.65 -53.24 -49.02
N LEU A 546 10.45 -52.95 -48.52
CA LEU A 546 9.26 -53.78 -48.75
C LEU A 546 8.88 -53.83 -50.23
N ASN A 547 8.90 -52.68 -50.92
CA ASN A 547 8.68 -52.62 -52.36
C ASN A 547 9.69 -53.50 -53.14
N GLN A 548 10.97 -53.48 -52.75
CA GLN A 548 11.99 -54.32 -53.37
C GLN A 548 11.71 -55.82 -53.17
N VAL A 549 11.32 -56.23 -51.95
CA VAL A 549 10.97 -57.63 -51.67
C VAL A 549 9.79 -58.09 -52.51
N ALA A 550 8.70 -57.31 -52.60
CA ALA A 550 7.56 -57.65 -53.46
C ALA A 550 7.98 -57.79 -54.93
N ASN A 551 8.75 -56.84 -55.46
CA ASN A 551 9.19 -56.85 -56.86
C ASN A 551 10.04 -58.09 -57.19
N TYR A 552 10.98 -58.47 -56.33
CA TYR A 552 11.81 -59.65 -56.57
C TYR A 552 11.02 -60.95 -56.48
N VAL A 553 10.09 -61.07 -55.54
CA VAL A 553 9.22 -62.25 -55.39
C VAL A 553 8.29 -62.38 -56.61
N GLN A 554 7.71 -61.28 -57.09
CA GLN A 554 6.88 -61.27 -58.30
C GLN A 554 7.69 -61.57 -59.57
N LEU A 555 8.92 -61.06 -59.69
CA LEU A 555 9.81 -61.40 -60.80
C LEU A 555 10.19 -62.89 -60.81
N LEU A 556 10.34 -63.49 -59.63
CA LEU A 556 10.63 -64.92 -59.47
C LEU A 556 9.44 -65.77 -59.94
N GLU A 557 8.22 -65.37 -59.56
CA GLU A 557 6.97 -65.97 -60.06
C GLU A 557 6.87 -65.89 -61.59
N MET A 558 7.08 -64.69 -62.15
CA MET A 558 6.92 -64.46 -63.59
C MET A 558 7.97 -65.20 -64.44
N ARG A 559 9.22 -65.29 -63.96
CA ARG A 559 10.34 -65.88 -64.70
C ARG A 559 10.38 -67.41 -64.63
N TYR A 560 9.95 -68.00 -63.52
CA TYR A 560 10.03 -69.45 -63.27
C TYR A 560 8.65 -70.12 -63.20
N ASN A 561 7.57 -69.46 -63.65
CA ASN A 561 6.19 -69.95 -63.55
C ASN A 561 5.97 -71.42 -63.99
N SER A 562 6.70 -71.89 -65.01
CA SER A 562 6.62 -73.27 -65.53
C SER A 562 7.49 -74.29 -64.78
N GLN A 563 8.37 -73.83 -63.88
CA GLN A 563 9.30 -74.65 -63.07
C GLN A 563 8.92 -74.66 -61.58
N LEU A 564 7.99 -73.80 -61.15
CA LEU A 564 7.46 -73.75 -59.79
C LEU A 564 6.35 -74.78 -59.61
N ASP A 565 6.45 -75.57 -58.54
CA ASP A 565 5.37 -76.44 -58.09
C ASP A 565 4.25 -75.65 -57.40
N THR A 566 3.15 -76.32 -57.08
CA THR A 566 1.97 -75.67 -56.49
C THR A 566 2.31 -75.01 -55.16
N ASP A 567 3.09 -75.68 -54.31
CA ASP A 567 3.48 -75.18 -52.98
C ASP A 567 4.37 -73.92 -53.10
N ALA A 568 5.32 -73.88 -54.05
CA ALA A 568 6.15 -72.70 -54.27
C ALA A 568 5.35 -71.48 -54.76
N LYS A 569 4.32 -71.69 -55.60
CA LYS A 569 3.41 -70.61 -56.02
C LYS A 569 2.56 -70.10 -54.85
N GLU A 570 2.11 -71.01 -53.98
CA GLU A 570 1.36 -70.66 -52.78
C GLU A 570 2.23 -69.84 -51.79
N PHE A 571 3.47 -70.25 -51.55
CA PHE A 571 4.42 -69.50 -50.70
C PHE A 571 4.79 -68.13 -51.25
N ILE A 572 4.97 -68.00 -52.58
CA ILE A 572 5.15 -66.71 -53.25
C ILE A 572 3.92 -65.82 -53.02
N GLY A 573 2.71 -66.38 -53.17
CA GLY A 573 1.45 -65.70 -52.87
C GLY A 573 1.43 -65.15 -51.44
N TYR A 574 1.74 -65.99 -50.44
CA TYR A 574 1.81 -65.56 -49.04
C TYR A 574 2.85 -64.46 -48.79
N ALA A 575 4.00 -64.52 -49.45
CA ALA A 575 5.04 -63.49 -49.32
C ALA A 575 4.59 -62.14 -49.91
N VAL A 576 3.98 -62.14 -51.10
CA VAL A 576 3.44 -60.92 -51.73
C VAL A 576 2.30 -60.33 -50.89
N GLU A 577 1.39 -61.17 -50.38
CA GLU A 577 0.32 -60.74 -49.47
C GLU A 577 0.85 -60.19 -48.14
N GLY A 578 1.93 -60.77 -47.60
CA GLY A 578 2.62 -60.29 -46.41
C GLY A 578 3.22 -58.90 -46.61
N VAL A 579 3.88 -58.68 -47.75
CA VAL A 579 4.44 -57.36 -48.11
C VAL A 579 3.36 -56.32 -48.34
N SER A 580 2.30 -56.67 -49.08
CA SER A 580 1.16 -55.79 -49.31
C SER A 580 0.46 -55.38 -48.01
N LEU A 581 0.34 -56.31 -47.06
CA LEU A 581 -0.16 -55.99 -45.72
C LEU A 581 0.74 -54.99 -45.00
N MET A 582 2.06 -55.20 -45.00
CA MET A 582 2.99 -54.28 -44.33
C MET A 582 2.97 -52.88 -44.95
N GLN A 583 2.88 -52.77 -46.27
CA GLN A 583 2.70 -51.49 -46.97
C GLN A 583 1.42 -50.78 -46.51
N THR A 584 0.31 -51.52 -46.49
CA THR A 584 -0.99 -50.98 -46.04
C THR A 584 -0.93 -50.51 -44.57
N LEU A 585 -0.26 -51.26 -43.69
CA LEU A 585 -0.09 -50.86 -42.30
C LEU A 585 0.74 -49.58 -42.16
N ILE A 586 1.80 -49.43 -42.94
CA ILE A 586 2.63 -48.21 -42.94
C ILE A 586 1.84 -47.02 -43.49
N ASP A 587 1.11 -47.22 -44.60
CA ASP A 587 0.25 -46.19 -45.19
C ASP A 587 -0.84 -45.74 -44.21
N ASP A 588 -1.46 -46.68 -43.49
CA ASP A 588 -2.47 -46.36 -42.49
C ASP A 588 -1.85 -45.60 -41.30
N VAL A 589 -0.63 -45.92 -40.86
CA VAL A 589 0.07 -45.19 -39.78
C VAL A 589 0.39 -43.77 -40.22
N LEU A 590 0.83 -43.61 -41.47
CA LEU A 590 1.05 -42.31 -42.08
C LEU A 590 -0.26 -41.53 -42.21
N ALA A 591 -1.35 -42.16 -42.65
CA ALA A 591 -2.66 -41.53 -42.74
C ALA A 591 -3.13 -41.05 -41.36
N TYR A 592 -3.03 -41.89 -40.33
CA TYR A 592 -3.37 -41.53 -38.95
C TYR A 592 -2.54 -40.35 -38.42
N SER A 593 -1.24 -40.30 -38.71
CA SER A 593 -0.35 -39.18 -38.34
C SER A 593 -0.64 -37.90 -39.15
N ARG A 594 -1.07 -38.04 -40.41
CA ARG A 594 -1.33 -36.93 -41.34
C ARG A 594 -2.61 -36.14 -41.06
N VAL A 595 -3.62 -36.78 -40.46
CA VAL A 595 -4.89 -36.11 -40.10
C VAL A 595 -4.68 -34.87 -39.23
N ASP A 596 -3.56 -34.78 -38.50
CA ASP A 596 -3.17 -33.66 -37.62
C ASP A 596 -2.16 -32.66 -38.25
N THR A 597 -1.55 -32.96 -39.42
CA THR A 597 -0.42 -32.19 -39.98
C THR A 597 -0.74 -31.32 -41.21
N GLN A 598 -1.83 -31.58 -41.92
CA GLN A 598 -2.29 -30.62 -42.94
C GLN A 598 -2.98 -29.47 -42.22
N ALA A 599 -2.63 -28.23 -42.56
CA ALA A 599 -3.39 -27.07 -42.10
C ALA A 599 -4.84 -27.28 -42.52
N ILE A 600 -5.69 -27.66 -41.57
CA ILE A 600 -7.07 -28.03 -41.83
C ILE A 600 -7.78 -26.73 -42.20
N GLU A 601 -7.95 -26.48 -43.49
CA GLU A 601 -8.75 -25.39 -44.00
C GLU A 601 -10.21 -25.80 -43.93
N PHE A 602 -10.82 -25.56 -42.76
CA PHE A 602 -12.26 -25.72 -42.63
C PHE A 602 -12.96 -24.72 -43.56
N GLU A 603 -13.57 -25.25 -44.61
CA GLU A 603 -14.38 -24.50 -45.55
C GLU A 603 -15.85 -24.91 -45.43
N LEU A 604 -16.73 -24.05 -45.92
CA LEU A 604 -18.16 -24.32 -45.95
C LEU A 604 -18.42 -25.41 -47.00
N THR A 605 -18.56 -26.65 -46.54
CA THR A 605 -18.64 -27.85 -47.38
C THR A 605 -20.05 -28.39 -47.41
N ASP A 606 -20.62 -28.52 -48.61
CA ASP A 606 -21.82 -29.32 -48.84
C ASP A 606 -21.47 -30.81 -48.70
N VAL A 607 -21.94 -31.44 -47.62
CA VAL A 607 -21.59 -32.82 -47.23
C VAL A 607 -22.06 -33.85 -48.26
N GLN A 608 -23.02 -33.50 -49.12
CA GLN A 608 -23.42 -34.34 -50.24
C GLN A 608 -22.24 -34.63 -51.19
N THR A 609 -21.37 -33.64 -51.41
CA THR A 609 -20.22 -33.78 -52.32
C THR A 609 -19.18 -34.81 -51.86
N PRO A 610 -18.63 -34.76 -50.62
CA PRO A 610 -17.69 -35.78 -50.15
C PRO A 610 -18.33 -37.18 -50.03
N LEU A 611 -19.63 -37.28 -49.75
CA LEU A 611 -20.34 -38.56 -49.78
C LEU A 611 -20.35 -39.15 -51.20
N GLU A 612 -20.71 -38.36 -52.21
CA GLU A 612 -20.72 -38.81 -53.61
C GLU A 612 -19.33 -39.24 -54.10
N MET A 613 -18.28 -38.54 -53.68
CA MET A 613 -16.89 -38.93 -53.96
C MET A 613 -16.55 -40.27 -53.30
N ALA A 614 -16.93 -40.48 -52.03
CA ALA A 614 -16.73 -41.74 -51.33
C ALA A 614 -17.48 -42.90 -52.01
N LEU A 615 -18.72 -42.69 -52.45
CA LEU A 615 -19.51 -43.66 -53.21
C LEU A 615 -18.88 -43.97 -54.57
N GLY A 616 -18.32 -42.95 -55.24
CA GLY A 616 -17.54 -43.10 -56.47
C GLY A 616 -16.34 -44.02 -56.28
N ASN A 617 -15.57 -43.83 -55.20
CA ASN A 617 -14.43 -44.67 -54.86
C ASN A 617 -14.83 -46.12 -54.55
N LEU A 618 -16.04 -46.33 -54.01
CA LEU A 618 -16.57 -47.65 -53.64
C LEU A 618 -17.42 -48.31 -54.73
N ARG A 619 -17.57 -47.70 -55.91
CA ARG A 619 -18.50 -48.14 -56.98
C ARG A 619 -18.39 -49.62 -57.35
N ARG A 620 -17.17 -50.17 -57.43
CA ARG A 620 -16.94 -51.59 -57.71
C ARG A 620 -17.46 -52.48 -56.57
N ARG A 621 -17.10 -52.15 -55.32
CA ARG A 621 -17.55 -52.89 -54.13
C ARG A 621 -19.08 -52.85 -53.97
N ILE A 622 -19.69 -51.70 -54.25
CA ILE A 622 -21.15 -51.54 -54.21
C ILE A 622 -21.82 -52.47 -55.24
N LYS A 623 -21.30 -52.49 -56.47
CA LYS A 623 -21.83 -53.34 -57.55
C LYS A 623 -21.66 -54.83 -57.26
N ASP A 624 -20.46 -55.24 -56.83
CA ASP A 624 -20.13 -56.66 -56.60
C ASP A 624 -20.91 -57.25 -55.43
N ASN A 625 -21.26 -56.44 -54.43
CA ASN A 625 -22.03 -56.86 -53.26
C ASN A 625 -23.52 -56.49 -53.33
N GLN A 626 -23.99 -55.92 -54.44
CA GLN A 626 -25.37 -55.46 -54.64
C GLN A 626 -25.88 -54.54 -53.51
N ALA A 627 -24.99 -53.70 -52.96
CA ALA A 627 -25.31 -52.85 -51.82
C ALA A 627 -26.27 -51.72 -52.22
N VAL A 628 -27.30 -51.48 -51.41
CA VAL A 628 -28.25 -50.37 -51.58
C VAL A 628 -27.91 -49.30 -50.55
N ILE A 629 -27.52 -48.12 -51.04
CA ILE A 629 -27.14 -46.99 -50.18
C ILE A 629 -28.14 -45.86 -50.43
N THR A 630 -28.78 -45.41 -49.35
CA THR A 630 -29.76 -44.32 -49.38
C THR A 630 -29.32 -43.22 -48.43
N SER A 631 -29.33 -41.97 -48.89
CA SER A 631 -29.04 -40.80 -48.07
C SER A 631 -30.22 -39.83 -48.06
N GLU A 632 -30.52 -39.29 -46.88
CA GLU A 632 -31.38 -38.11 -46.73
C GLU A 632 -30.61 -36.84 -47.16
N PRO A 633 -31.29 -35.69 -47.38
CA PRO A 633 -30.61 -34.43 -47.69
C PRO A 633 -29.59 -34.06 -46.61
N LEU A 634 -28.31 -33.98 -46.97
CA LEU A 634 -27.23 -33.68 -46.04
C LEU A 634 -26.99 -32.17 -45.92
N PRO A 635 -26.55 -31.69 -44.73
CA PRO A 635 -26.33 -30.28 -44.48
C PRO A 635 -25.03 -29.77 -45.09
N THR A 636 -24.88 -28.45 -45.10
CA THR A 636 -23.59 -27.78 -45.29
C THR A 636 -22.94 -27.50 -43.94
N VAL A 637 -21.68 -27.89 -43.75
CA VAL A 637 -20.94 -27.75 -42.48
C VAL A 637 -19.54 -27.16 -42.71
N MET A 638 -18.95 -26.57 -41.67
CA MET A 638 -17.55 -26.13 -41.69
C MET A 638 -16.65 -27.34 -41.46
N ALA A 639 -16.09 -27.90 -42.53
CA ALA A 639 -15.31 -29.13 -42.49
C ALA A 639 -14.26 -29.19 -43.61
N ASP A 640 -13.29 -30.08 -43.45
CA ASP A 640 -12.38 -30.46 -44.53
C ASP A 640 -13.04 -31.52 -45.41
N LYS A 641 -13.24 -31.16 -46.69
CA LYS A 641 -13.90 -32.03 -47.67
C LYS A 641 -13.21 -33.37 -47.86
N THR A 642 -11.88 -33.42 -47.83
CA THR A 642 -11.10 -34.64 -48.06
C THR A 642 -11.22 -35.60 -46.87
N GLN A 643 -11.14 -35.05 -45.65
CA GLN A 643 -11.32 -35.83 -44.42
C GLN A 643 -12.75 -36.36 -44.29
N LEU A 644 -13.78 -35.57 -44.63
CA LEU A 644 -15.16 -36.07 -44.67
C LEU A 644 -15.36 -37.18 -45.69
N MET A 645 -14.79 -37.04 -46.90
CA MET A 645 -14.81 -38.11 -47.90
C MET A 645 -14.18 -39.40 -47.35
N GLN A 646 -13.03 -39.29 -46.68
CA GLN A 646 -12.35 -40.44 -46.08
C GLN A 646 -13.16 -41.07 -44.94
N LEU A 647 -13.79 -40.26 -44.10
CA LEU A 647 -14.69 -40.71 -43.02
C LEU A 647 -15.84 -41.55 -43.60
N PHE A 648 -16.57 -41.03 -44.58
CA PHE A 648 -17.65 -41.76 -45.24
C PHE A 648 -17.16 -43.00 -45.95
N GLN A 649 -16.04 -42.92 -46.67
CA GLN A 649 -15.46 -44.06 -47.36
C GLN A 649 -15.15 -45.20 -46.39
N ASN A 650 -14.57 -44.91 -45.23
CA ASN A 650 -14.23 -45.92 -44.22
C ASN A 650 -15.48 -46.54 -43.59
N LEU A 651 -16.46 -45.73 -43.19
CA LEU A 651 -17.70 -46.22 -42.59
C LEU A 651 -18.52 -47.09 -43.57
N ILE A 652 -18.70 -46.61 -44.81
CA ILE A 652 -19.43 -47.34 -45.86
C ILE A 652 -18.69 -48.60 -46.29
N ALA A 653 -17.36 -48.55 -46.41
CA ALA A 653 -16.56 -49.73 -46.74
C ALA A 653 -16.68 -50.81 -45.65
N ASN A 654 -16.73 -50.42 -44.37
CA ASN A 654 -16.96 -51.34 -43.26
C ASN A 654 -18.36 -51.94 -43.32
N ALA A 655 -19.40 -51.13 -43.56
CA ALA A 655 -20.77 -51.61 -43.67
C ALA A 655 -20.98 -52.61 -44.84
N ILE A 656 -20.31 -52.42 -45.99
CA ILE A 656 -20.35 -53.38 -47.10
C ILE A 656 -19.59 -54.67 -46.76
N LYS A 657 -18.48 -54.53 -46.02
CA LYS A 657 -17.57 -55.63 -45.69
C LYS A 657 -18.17 -56.57 -44.64
N PHE A 658 -18.73 -56.03 -43.56
CA PHE A 658 -19.27 -56.79 -42.43
C PHE A 658 -20.77 -57.04 -42.57
N ARG A 659 -21.17 -57.63 -43.71
CA ARG A 659 -22.57 -57.91 -44.03
C ARG A 659 -23.04 -59.26 -43.52
N SER A 660 -24.35 -59.39 -43.32
CA SER A 660 -25.06 -60.66 -43.16
C SER A 660 -25.30 -61.34 -44.53
N ASP A 661 -26.07 -62.43 -44.56
CA ASP A 661 -26.48 -63.10 -45.81
C ASP A 661 -27.36 -62.21 -46.72
N ALA A 662 -27.97 -61.16 -46.15
CA ALA A 662 -28.74 -60.19 -46.90
C ALA A 662 -27.83 -59.19 -47.64
N ALA A 663 -28.31 -58.66 -48.77
CA ALA A 663 -27.63 -57.58 -49.46
C ALA A 663 -27.45 -56.36 -48.52
N PRO A 664 -26.27 -55.72 -48.48
CA PRO A 664 -26.02 -54.58 -47.59
C PRO A 664 -26.98 -53.43 -47.89
N LYS A 665 -27.68 -52.96 -46.88
CA LYS A 665 -28.53 -51.76 -46.91
C LYS A 665 -27.91 -50.74 -45.97
N ILE A 666 -27.50 -49.61 -46.50
CA ILE A 666 -26.83 -48.56 -45.74
C ILE A 666 -27.68 -47.29 -45.82
N GLN A 667 -28.14 -46.80 -44.67
CA GLN A 667 -28.89 -45.55 -44.56
C GLN A 667 -28.01 -44.47 -43.93
N ILE A 668 -27.93 -43.32 -44.58
CA ILE A 668 -27.16 -42.15 -44.11
C ILE A 668 -28.14 -41.01 -43.85
N SER A 669 -28.12 -40.46 -42.63
CA SER A 669 -28.97 -39.33 -42.24
C SER A 669 -28.19 -38.30 -41.43
N ALA A 670 -28.73 -37.09 -41.36
CA ALA A 670 -28.18 -36.00 -40.59
C ALA A 670 -29.29 -35.21 -39.90
N THR A 671 -29.18 -35.01 -38.59
CA THR A 671 -30.12 -34.25 -37.78
C THR A 671 -29.42 -33.06 -37.13
N ARG A 672 -30.05 -31.89 -37.18
CA ARG A 672 -29.53 -30.70 -36.50
C ARG A 672 -29.82 -30.76 -35.01
N LEU A 673 -28.77 -30.67 -34.20
CA LEU A 673 -28.86 -30.36 -32.77
C LEU A 673 -28.58 -28.86 -32.57
N GLU A 674 -28.71 -28.35 -31.34
CA GLU A 674 -28.59 -26.91 -31.07
C GLU A 674 -27.24 -26.32 -31.56
N GLU A 675 -26.12 -26.95 -31.19
CA GLU A 675 -24.76 -26.46 -31.50
C GLU A 675 -23.97 -27.32 -32.51
N GLU A 676 -24.52 -28.45 -32.94
CA GLU A 676 -23.83 -29.43 -33.79
C GLU A 676 -24.78 -30.19 -34.72
N TRP A 677 -24.24 -30.80 -35.77
CA TRP A 677 -24.93 -31.74 -36.64
C TRP A 677 -24.60 -33.16 -36.23
N LEU A 678 -25.63 -33.97 -35.98
CA LEU A 678 -25.50 -35.41 -35.72
C LEU A 678 -25.73 -36.18 -37.01
N PHE A 679 -24.70 -36.87 -37.47
CA PHE A 679 -24.76 -37.78 -38.61
C PHE A 679 -24.91 -39.21 -38.13
N SER A 680 -25.64 -40.04 -38.89
CA SER A 680 -25.69 -41.48 -38.66
C SER A 680 -25.48 -42.26 -39.95
N VAL A 681 -24.74 -43.38 -39.84
CA VAL A 681 -24.53 -44.38 -40.89
C VAL A 681 -24.98 -45.72 -40.33
N GLU A 682 -26.12 -46.20 -40.80
CA GLU A 682 -26.79 -47.41 -40.31
C GLU A 682 -26.70 -48.53 -41.36
N ASP A 683 -26.29 -49.73 -40.95
CA ASP A 683 -26.20 -50.92 -41.80
C ASP A 683 -27.03 -52.10 -41.25
N ASN A 684 -27.30 -53.10 -42.09
CA ASN A 684 -27.97 -54.36 -41.74
C ASN A 684 -26.99 -55.55 -41.67
N GLY A 685 -25.75 -55.28 -41.24
CA GLY A 685 -24.67 -56.24 -41.17
C GLY A 685 -24.75 -57.23 -40.01
N ILE A 686 -23.62 -57.86 -39.69
CA ILE A 686 -23.49 -58.86 -38.61
C ILE A 686 -23.63 -58.27 -37.20
N GLY A 687 -23.61 -56.94 -37.08
CA GLY A 687 -23.61 -56.25 -35.79
C GLY A 687 -22.31 -56.41 -35.00
N ILE A 688 -22.20 -55.66 -33.91
CA ILE A 688 -21.04 -55.61 -33.02
C ILE A 688 -21.56 -55.82 -31.60
N ASP A 689 -20.95 -56.75 -30.87
CA ASP A 689 -21.27 -56.91 -29.45
C ASP A 689 -20.97 -55.60 -28.69
N PRO A 690 -21.95 -55.04 -27.94
CA PRO A 690 -21.81 -53.78 -27.21
C PRO A 690 -20.54 -53.67 -26.35
N GLN A 691 -20.01 -54.79 -25.85
CA GLN A 691 -18.79 -54.82 -25.04
C GLN A 691 -17.53 -54.35 -25.80
N PHE A 692 -17.57 -54.32 -27.13
CA PHE A 692 -16.47 -53.89 -27.98
C PHE A 692 -16.64 -52.48 -28.57
N SER A 693 -17.73 -51.78 -28.26
CA SER A 693 -18.10 -50.46 -28.81
C SER A 693 -16.99 -49.39 -28.70
N GLU A 694 -16.23 -49.35 -27.60
CA GLU A 694 -15.07 -48.44 -27.45
C GLU A 694 -13.78 -49.00 -28.09
N ARG A 695 -13.64 -50.32 -28.10
CA ARG A 695 -12.43 -51.04 -28.53
C ARG A 695 -12.21 -50.99 -30.04
N ILE A 696 -13.28 -50.93 -30.83
CA ILE A 696 -13.18 -50.88 -32.31
C ILE A 696 -12.50 -49.61 -32.84
N PHE A 697 -12.39 -48.56 -32.02
CA PHE A 697 -11.72 -47.31 -32.39
C PHE A 697 -10.23 -47.26 -31.98
N ILE A 698 -9.70 -48.31 -31.34
CA ILE A 698 -8.29 -48.39 -30.94
C ILE A 698 -7.43 -48.84 -32.13
N ILE A 699 -6.25 -48.21 -32.28
CA ILE A 699 -5.30 -48.50 -33.35
C ILE A 699 -4.91 -49.99 -33.34
N PHE A 700 -4.94 -50.64 -34.52
CA PHE A 700 -4.64 -52.06 -34.73
C PHE A 700 -5.55 -53.09 -34.05
N GLN A 701 -6.70 -52.68 -33.49
CA GLN A 701 -7.63 -53.61 -32.86
C GLN A 701 -8.63 -54.20 -33.88
N ARG A 702 -8.81 -55.53 -33.84
CA ARG A 702 -9.74 -56.28 -34.71
C ARG A 702 -10.61 -57.22 -33.87
N LEU A 703 -11.88 -57.37 -34.25
CA LEU A 703 -12.81 -58.31 -33.61
C LEU A 703 -12.88 -59.68 -34.31
N HIS A 704 -12.56 -59.73 -35.60
CA HIS A 704 -12.55 -60.95 -36.41
C HIS A 704 -11.14 -61.31 -36.87
N THR A 705 -10.90 -62.61 -37.04
CA THR A 705 -9.62 -63.13 -37.53
C THR A 705 -9.37 -62.71 -38.99
N ARG A 706 -8.12 -62.83 -39.44
CA ARG A 706 -7.73 -62.42 -40.79
C ARG A 706 -8.37 -63.27 -41.88
N ASP A 707 -8.63 -64.54 -41.56
CA ASP A 707 -9.21 -65.53 -42.46
C ASP A 707 -10.72 -65.30 -42.65
N GLU A 708 -11.38 -64.64 -41.70
CA GLU A 708 -12.81 -64.30 -41.77
C GLU A 708 -13.07 -62.99 -42.54
N TYR A 709 -12.27 -61.94 -42.32
CA TYR A 709 -12.48 -60.62 -42.94
C TYR A 709 -11.17 -59.84 -43.18
N PRO A 710 -10.86 -59.37 -44.42
CA PRO A 710 -9.59 -58.70 -44.73
C PRO A 710 -9.52 -57.23 -44.25
N GLY A 711 -8.43 -56.80 -43.60
CA GLY A 711 -8.20 -55.39 -43.22
C GLY A 711 -7.15 -55.18 -42.12
N THR A 712 -6.71 -53.94 -41.92
CA THR A 712 -5.65 -53.55 -40.97
C THR A 712 -6.13 -53.20 -39.56
N GLY A 713 -7.44 -52.93 -39.39
CA GLY A 713 -7.99 -52.44 -38.11
C GLY A 713 -7.80 -50.94 -37.88
N MET A 714 -7.32 -50.19 -38.87
CA MET A 714 -6.99 -48.76 -38.72
C MET A 714 -8.16 -47.84 -39.10
N GLY A 715 -9.08 -48.30 -39.95
CA GLY A 715 -10.11 -47.46 -40.57
C GLY A 715 -11.00 -46.71 -39.56
N LEU A 716 -11.47 -47.37 -38.50
CA LEU A 716 -12.29 -46.74 -37.47
C LEU A 716 -11.48 -45.81 -36.55
N ALA A 717 -10.23 -46.15 -36.24
CA ALA A 717 -9.33 -45.24 -35.52
C ALA A 717 -9.07 -43.94 -36.32
N ILE A 718 -8.95 -44.04 -37.64
CA ILE A 718 -8.88 -42.88 -38.54
C ILE A 718 -10.19 -42.08 -38.53
N CYS A 719 -11.36 -42.75 -38.58
CA CYS A 719 -12.66 -42.08 -38.46
C CYS A 719 -12.76 -41.28 -37.15
N LYS A 720 -12.36 -41.88 -36.02
CA LYS A 720 -12.33 -41.21 -34.72
C LYS A 720 -11.40 -40.00 -34.73
N LYS A 721 -10.20 -40.15 -35.28
CA LYS A 721 -9.24 -39.06 -35.36
C LYS A 721 -9.74 -37.90 -36.23
N ILE A 722 -10.38 -38.19 -37.37
CA ILE A 722 -10.99 -37.17 -38.25
C ILE A 722 -12.08 -36.40 -37.50
N VAL A 723 -12.99 -37.10 -36.82
CA VAL A 723 -14.09 -36.49 -36.07
C VAL A 723 -13.57 -35.65 -34.90
N GLU A 724 -12.55 -36.14 -34.17
CA GLU A 724 -11.87 -35.37 -33.11
C GLU A 724 -11.18 -34.11 -33.64
N CYS A 725 -10.55 -34.17 -34.82
CA CYS A 725 -9.98 -32.98 -35.48
C CYS A 725 -11.05 -31.95 -35.86
N HIS A 726 -12.25 -32.40 -36.20
CA HIS A 726 -13.44 -31.55 -36.39
C HIS A 726 -14.11 -31.15 -35.06
N ARG A 727 -13.51 -31.49 -33.91
CA ARG A 727 -14.03 -31.24 -32.54
C ARG A 727 -15.38 -31.92 -32.25
N GLY A 728 -15.70 -32.99 -32.97
CA GLY A 728 -16.88 -33.81 -32.77
C GLY A 728 -16.62 -35.04 -31.92
N GLN A 729 -17.65 -35.89 -31.78
CA GLN A 729 -17.56 -37.20 -31.16
C GLN A 729 -18.07 -38.28 -32.12
N ILE A 730 -17.51 -39.50 -32.05
CA ILE A 730 -17.97 -40.67 -32.80
C ILE A 730 -18.24 -41.82 -31.85
N TRP A 731 -19.33 -42.56 -32.07
CA TRP A 731 -19.67 -43.78 -31.32
C TRP A 731 -20.50 -44.73 -32.19
N VAL A 732 -20.80 -45.93 -31.66
CA VAL A 732 -21.61 -46.93 -32.34
C VAL A 732 -22.68 -47.48 -31.40
N GLU A 733 -23.88 -47.69 -31.93
CA GLU A 733 -24.95 -48.48 -31.31
C GLU A 733 -25.16 -49.71 -32.18
N SER A 734 -25.03 -50.91 -31.62
CA SER A 734 -25.14 -52.15 -32.37
C SER A 734 -25.47 -53.32 -31.45
N GLU A 735 -26.22 -54.28 -31.98
CA GLU A 735 -26.46 -55.59 -31.38
C GLU A 735 -26.08 -56.67 -32.41
N LEU A 736 -25.64 -57.84 -31.93
CA LEU A 736 -25.32 -58.97 -32.80
C LEU A 736 -26.52 -59.34 -33.69
N ASP A 737 -26.23 -59.61 -34.96
CA ASP A 737 -27.18 -60.00 -36.02
C ASP A 737 -28.27 -58.95 -36.36
N GLN A 738 -28.17 -57.72 -35.82
CA GLN A 738 -29.12 -56.63 -36.08
C GLN A 738 -28.49 -55.43 -36.81
N GLY A 739 -27.24 -55.55 -37.26
CA GLY A 739 -26.50 -54.47 -37.91
C GLY A 739 -25.92 -53.44 -36.93
N ALA A 740 -25.25 -52.43 -37.47
CA ALA A 740 -24.60 -51.39 -36.68
C ALA A 740 -25.01 -49.98 -37.13
N LYS A 741 -25.11 -49.08 -36.16
CA LYS A 741 -25.37 -47.65 -36.39
C LYS A 741 -24.27 -46.81 -35.81
N PHE A 742 -23.45 -46.24 -36.71
CA PHE A 742 -22.37 -45.33 -36.34
C PHE A 742 -22.89 -43.90 -36.32
N TYR A 743 -22.62 -43.19 -35.23
CA TYR A 743 -22.97 -41.77 -35.08
C TYR A 743 -21.71 -40.93 -35.01
N PHE A 744 -21.73 -39.75 -35.63
CA PHE A 744 -20.71 -38.74 -35.39
C PHE A 744 -21.26 -37.32 -35.41
N THR A 745 -20.60 -36.39 -34.71
CA THR A 745 -21.01 -34.99 -34.68
C THR A 745 -20.04 -34.05 -35.37
N ILE A 746 -20.55 -32.94 -35.92
CA ILE A 746 -19.75 -31.82 -36.45
C ILE A 746 -20.35 -30.49 -35.93
N PRO A 747 -19.59 -29.64 -35.22
CA PRO A 747 -20.07 -28.33 -34.74
C PRO A 747 -20.45 -27.37 -35.87
N VAL A 748 -21.52 -26.59 -35.68
CA VAL A 748 -22.07 -25.69 -36.74
C VAL A 748 -21.11 -24.53 -37.11
N GLY A 749 -20.31 -24.04 -36.16
CA GLY A 749 -19.55 -22.79 -36.31
C GLY A 749 -18.08 -22.90 -36.74
N GLY A 750 -17.50 -24.10 -36.89
CA GLY A 750 -16.08 -24.28 -37.24
C GLY A 750 -15.02 -23.77 -36.25
N ARG A 751 -15.34 -22.84 -35.33
CA ARG A 751 -14.58 -22.36 -34.13
C ARG A 751 -15.63 -21.75 -33.17
N ASP A 752 -15.60 -21.74 -31.83
CA ASP A 752 -14.60 -21.90 -30.80
C ASP A 752 -15.32 -22.47 -29.55
N ARG A 753 -14.82 -23.53 -28.92
CA ARG A 753 -15.18 -23.86 -27.52
C ARG A 753 -13.86 -23.91 -26.77
N GLU A 754 -13.65 -22.92 -25.91
CA GLU A 754 -12.66 -23.00 -24.84
C GLU A 754 -12.77 -24.38 -24.16
N LEU A 755 -11.61 -24.94 -23.82
CA LEU A 755 -11.43 -26.14 -23.01
C LEU A 755 -12.47 -26.26 -21.88
N ARG A 756 -13.57 -26.99 -22.10
CA ARG A 756 -14.38 -27.55 -21.00
C ARG A 756 -13.61 -28.72 -20.39
N ARG A 757 -12.56 -28.42 -19.63
CA ARG A 757 -12.07 -29.30 -18.58
C ARG A 757 -13.11 -29.29 -17.46
N GLY A 758 -13.76 -30.42 -17.24
CA GLY A 758 -14.32 -30.83 -15.95
C GLY A 758 -15.66 -30.18 -15.53
N ARG A 759 -16.77 -30.79 -15.95
CA ARG A 759 -17.92 -30.98 -15.04
C ARG A 759 -18.36 -32.44 -15.13
N LYS A 760 -17.93 -33.22 -14.13
CA LYS A 760 -18.69 -34.39 -13.70
C LYS A 760 -19.99 -33.86 -13.08
N ALA A 761 -21.13 -34.39 -13.52
CA ALA A 761 -22.27 -34.61 -12.64
C ALA A 761 -22.07 -35.99 -12.00
#